data_AF-A0A960U8D1-F1
#
_entry.id   AF-A0A960U8D1-F1
#
_cell.length_a   1.000
_cell.length_b   1.000
_cell.length_c   1.000
_cell.angle_alpha   90.00
_cell.angle_beta   90.00
_cell.angle_gamma   90.00
#
_symmetry.space_group_name_H-M   'P 1'
#
loop_
_entity.id
_entity.type
_entity.pdbx_description
1 polymer ?
#
loop_
_entity_poly.entity_id
_entity_poly.type
_entity_poly.pdbx_seq_one_letter_code
_entity_poly.pdbx_strand_id
1 'polypeptide(L)'
;MKKSFQLFILIFISAFSLFTEEKKTDTELRENNFIYLDKSKKPVLGKLLFDKNKQRKSLTFFSEDTDPKKLLKSDLDGISKMEYSLNEMSVFFEAKEYNSEGKLTFTHQLKYDDKFGWEYHSFDKNKEDTPDFFTEAEKKNIFYQKQKFDFDGNPIHSEYLDKNGEAILFSGIHSIYRNWDKAGNLILEEFRNKQGELENNRYGYAKVIATFNKQGLPTEKSYYDKSGMLTGNNNNNGVAKEFYSYNQKGQVLEMILLDKDHALKNNQDFIAKYSFDYDSNGNMSRVEYRNENAKLQANPDYIAREIFTFDENNHLISQKNYLQNGLPAEKEGVFETKYSYDTYGRILTKEFVRADGMPAAKNEGIAKYEITYDKTCSQVRGVLQKGIQEKKKQLSFFNREQYFKNFPDPILNPKERCVDSITTFDQESKAIANRQGVFRTEYHYTSKKQEYLYTKFYDIENRLLRSSIKYGWVKKHDNKMNFYGDLEGNPILREYYDNYMLTTNPSWKYARIVNKYDEKGNEILEAYYDENNKPVSDGNYARKVCKYDKQGNEILREYYDANNRLVNTWVGYAKAVFKYDKNGNTISKEYYKNSGEADKITYKRVVYQYDTEGNHVSTEYYDNKNKLILNKSKGYARAVYQFDKKGKQILEEYYDQNNKMIFLKDEGYARMVKQFDEKGKQILEAYYGSDNKLMNREGIIYGYAKKLNKYDNKGNKILEEYYDKDNKLIFVKNAGYAKKINQYDEKGNQTLEENYDENNKLSFRRVSKYNHMGKLILQENYGANNKFLGRNVFQYDKMGNQILAEYYDANNELVNPAGYGYARRISKYDKKGNEILREYYDKNKKLTRTPYSGTITIHRYDHSCQDSLESIYYSPINNLEKEIKAKKETKTTLKNDVQKEKQGRTISKLERKLRALKEQKETESKNCILLSEAYDKNGNLMERIERSAYSQLKTIEKTIKFATKTENQKSQHLLKNAEYYLYFPNPKGSQGKNFIKLSLDKLYRPIKIEFLPTSNMQEQMESKFKKV
;
A
#
# COMPACT_ATOMS: atom_id res chain seq x y z
N MET A 1 -32.56 -70.90 -44.60
CA MET A 1 -33.21 -70.66 -43.29
C MET A 1 -32.45 -71.16 -42.05
N LYS A 2 -31.43 -72.03 -42.12
CA LYS A 2 -30.61 -72.39 -40.94
C LYS A 2 -29.32 -71.56 -40.73
N LYS A 3 -28.93 -70.70 -41.69
CA LYS A 3 -27.82 -69.73 -41.52
C LYS A 3 -28.24 -68.34 -40.99
N SER A 4 -29.54 -68.07 -40.87
CA SER A 4 -30.06 -66.83 -40.27
C SER A 4 -30.29 -66.93 -38.76
N PHE A 5 -30.28 -68.15 -38.18
CA PHE A 5 -30.51 -68.37 -36.75
C PHE A 5 -29.22 -68.36 -35.92
N GLN A 6 -28.06 -68.63 -36.54
CA GLN A 6 -26.75 -68.50 -35.87
C GLN A 6 -26.23 -67.06 -35.84
N LEU A 7 -26.71 -66.17 -36.71
CA LEU A 7 -26.38 -64.73 -36.65
C LEU A 7 -27.23 -64.00 -35.58
N PHE A 8 -28.39 -64.53 -35.22
CA PHE A 8 -29.27 -63.95 -34.19
C PHE A 8 -28.82 -64.30 -32.75
N ILE A 9 -28.19 -65.45 -32.54
CA ILE A 9 -27.71 -65.88 -31.20
C ILE A 9 -26.37 -65.22 -30.84
N LEU A 10 -25.55 -64.84 -31.83
CA LEU A 10 -24.33 -64.05 -31.60
C LEU A 10 -24.58 -62.55 -31.36
N ILE A 11 -25.73 -62.01 -31.79
CA ILE A 11 -26.11 -60.60 -31.54
C ILE A 11 -26.80 -60.43 -30.16
N PHE A 12 -27.43 -61.47 -29.61
CA PHE A 12 -28.06 -61.41 -28.27
C PHE A 12 -27.09 -61.66 -27.10
N ILE A 13 -25.97 -62.36 -27.31
CA ILE A 13 -24.96 -62.59 -26.25
C ILE A 13 -23.99 -61.39 -26.11
N SER A 14 -23.90 -60.51 -27.12
CA SER A 14 -23.19 -59.22 -27.04
C SER A 14 -24.04 -58.06 -26.49
N ALA A 15 -25.33 -58.27 -26.20
CA ALA A 15 -26.24 -57.23 -25.71
C ALA A 15 -26.68 -57.41 -24.24
N PHE A 16 -26.22 -58.47 -23.55
CA PHE A 16 -26.64 -58.77 -22.16
C PHE A 16 -25.49 -59.04 -21.19
N SER A 17 -24.25 -58.69 -21.56
CA SER A 17 -23.04 -58.87 -20.72
C SER A 17 -22.21 -57.59 -20.53
N LEU A 18 -22.84 -56.41 -20.65
CA LEU A 18 -22.30 -55.12 -20.18
C LEU A 18 -23.04 -54.57 -18.95
N PHE A 19 -23.82 -55.42 -18.28
CA PHE A 19 -24.35 -55.18 -16.94
C PHE A 19 -23.80 -56.23 -15.97
N THR A 20 -22.50 -56.13 -15.68
CA THR A 20 -21.88 -56.50 -14.39
C THR A 20 -20.40 -56.14 -14.51
N GLU A 21 -20.08 -54.86 -14.41
CA GLU A 21 -18.77 -54.53 -13.83
C GLU A 21 -18.85 -54.87 -12.35
N GLU A 22 -18.19 -55.99 -12.00
CA GLU A 22 -17.68 -56.18 -10.66
C GLU A 22 -17.08 -54.87 -10.17
N LYS A 23 -17.50 -54.45 -8.96
CA LYS A 23 -16.83 -53.41 -8.20
C LYS A 23 -15.33 -53.68 -8.19
N LYS A 24 -14.58 -52.97 -9.05
CA LYS A 24 -13.27 -52.48 -8.67
C LYS A 24 -13.50 -51.46 -7.56
N THR A 25 -13.46 -51.95 -6.33
CA THR A 25 -13.11 -51.14 -5.18
C THR A 25 -11.70 -50.62 -5.39
N ASP A 26 -11.60 -49.45 -6.02
CA ASP A 26 -10.48 -48.56 -5.85
C ASP A 26 -10.99 -47.11 -5.88
N THR A 27 -11.08 -46.55 -4.68
CA THR A 27 -11.12 -45.12 -4.31
C THR A 27 -11.71 -44.11 -5.32
N GLU A 28 -12.97 -43.77 -5.07
CA GLU A 28 -13.78 -42.69 -5.64
C GLU A 28 -13.03 -41.36 -5.88
N LEU A 29 -12.81 -41.05 -7.16
CA LEU A 29 -12.56 -39.70 -7.67
C LEU A 29 -13.39 -39.49 -8.93
N ARG A 30 -14.44 -38.65 -8.85
CA ARG A 30 -15.14 -38.15 -10.04
C ARG A 30 -14.28 -37.06 -10.67
N GLU A 31 -14.24 -37.02 -12.00
CA GLU A 31 -13.50 -36.00 -12.75
C GLU A 31 -14.46 -35.24 -13.66
N ASN A 32 -14.49 -33.90 -13.56
CA ASN A 32 -15.19 -33.04 -14.50
C ASN A 32 -14.17 -32.13 -15.20
N ASN A 33 -14.25 -32.04 -16.51
CA ASN A 33 -13.45 -31.10 -17.31
C ASN A 33 -14.30 -29.87 -17.62
N PHE A 34 -13.76 -28.68 -17.36
CA PHE A 34 -14.40 -27.41 -17.69
C PHE A 34 -13.40 -26.49 -18.37
N ILE A 35 -13.89 -25.58 -19.19
CA ILE A 35 -13.05 -24.64 -19.95
C ILE A 35 -13.20 -23.27 -19.28
N TYR A 36 -12.15 -22.82 -18.62
CA TYR A 36 -12.03 -21.45 -18.12
C TYR A 36 -11.35 -20.60 -19.21
N LEU A 37 -11.69 -19.32 -19.30
CA LEU A 37 -10.98 -18.43 -20.23
C LEU A 37 -10.32 -17.31 -19.45
N ASP A 38 -9.00 -17.23 -19.59
CA ASP A 38 -8.18 -16.31 -18.81
C ASP A 38 -8.38 -14.82 -19.17
N LYS A 39 -7.65 -13.93 -18.49
CA LYS A 39 -7.71 -12.47 -18.72
C LYS A 39 -7.20 -12.07 -20.11
N SER A 40 -6.36 -12.90 -20.72
CA SER A 40 -5.92 -12.80 -22.12
C SER A 40 -6.91 -13.45 -23.11
N LYS A 41 -8.02 -14.01 -22.61
CA LYS A 41 -9.06 -14.76 -23.33
C LYS A 41 -8.59 -16.08 -23.96
N LYS A 42 -7.48 -16.66 -23.49
CA LYS A 42 -7.09 -18.01 -23.93
C LYS A 42 -7.92 -19.06 -23.17
N PRO A 43 -8.39 -20.11 -23.86
CA PRO A 43 -9.04 -21.24 -23.20
C PRO A 43 -8.01 -22.00 -22.38
N VAL A 44 -8.37 -22.24 -21.13
CA VAL A 44 -7.63 -22.96 -20.10
C VAL A 44 -8.52 -24.10 -19.65
N LEU A 45 -8.06 -25.32 -19.90
CA LEU A 45 -8.74 -26.51 -19.43
C LEU A 45 -8.52 -26.66 -17.93
N GLY A 46 -9.61 -26.91 -17.22
CA GLY A 46 -9.61 -27.17 -15.80
C GLY A 46 -10.08 -28.59 -15.52
N LYS A 47 -9.38 -29.29 -14.65
CA LYS A 47 -9.75 -30.62 -14.17
C LYS A 47 -10.14 -30.52 -12.71
N LEU A 48 -11.43 -30.77 -12.44
CA LEU A 48 -12.00 -30.80 -11.10
C LEU A 48 -12.05 -32.24 -10.60
N LEU A 49 -11.42 -32.47 -9.45
CA LEU A 49 -11.34 -33.75 -8.77
C LEU A 49 -12.23 -33.73 -7.53
N PHE A 50 -13.04 -34.78 -7.36
CA PHE A 50 -13.89 -34.96 -6.18
C PHE A 50 -13.36 -36.09 -5.28
N ASP A 51 -13.50 -35.99 -3.98
CA ASP A 51 -13.20 -37.09 -3.06
C ASP A 51 -14.33 -38.14 -2.99
N LYS A 52 -14.12 -39.16 -2.14
CA LYS A 52 -15.06 -40.25 -1.85
C LYS A 52 -16.45 -39.80 -1.39
N ASN A 53 -16.56 -38.63 -0.78
CA ASN A 53 -17.82 -38.09 -0.31
C ASN A 53 -18.48 -37.17 -1.36
N LYS A 54 -17.99 -37.18 -2.62
CA LYS A 54 -18.38 -36.27 -3.71
C LYS A 54 -18.10 -34.79 -3.41
N GLN A 55 -17.18 -34.50 -2.48
CA GLN A 55 -16.77 -33.14 -2.19
C GLN A 55 -15.54 -32.77 -3.03
N ARG A 56 -15.44 -31.51 -3.44
CA ARG A 56 -14.33 -31.06 -4.29
C ARG A 56 -13.02 -31.21 -3.53
N LYS A 57 -12.05 -31.90 -4.12
CA LYS A 57 -10.71 -32.15 -3.57
C LYS A 57 -9.68 -31.17 -4.14
N SER A 58 -9.70 -30.95 -5.45
CA SER A 58 -8.77 -30.00 -6.09
C SER A 58 -9.23 -29.57 -7.48
N LEU A 59 -8.76 -28.40 -7.90
CA LEU A 59 -8.93 -27.83 -9.22
C LEU A 59 -7.57 -27.54 -9.85
N THR A 60 -7.29 -28.10 -11.01
CA THR A 60 -6.00 -27.90 -11.70
C THR A 60 -6.22 -27.35 -13.10
N PHE A 61 -5.44 -26.34 -13.48
CA PHE A 61 -5.57 -25.65 -14.76
C PHE A 61 -4.41 -25.96 -15.72
N PHE A 62 -4.69 -26.18 -17.01
CA PHE A 62 -3.74 -26.56 -18.06
C PHE A 62 -4.17 -26.03 -19.46
N SER A 63 -3.24 -25.99 -20.42
CA SER A 63 -3.46 -25.54 -21.81
C SER A 63 -3.78 -26.72 -22.73
N GLU A 64 -4.57 -26.50 -23.80
CA GLU A 64 -4.85 -27.50 -24.85
C GLU A 64 -3.59 -28.06 -25.55
N ASP A 65 -2.52 -27.27 -25.66
CA ASP A 65 -1.33 -27.61 -26.47
C ASP A 65 -0.22 -28.36 -25.71
N THR A 66 -0.42 -28.70 -24.44
CA THR A 66 0.60 -29.39 -23.62
C THR A 66 0.02 -30.53 -22.81
N ASP A 67 0.82 -31.60 -22.66
CA ASP A 67 0.59 -32.76 -21.76
C ASP A 67 -0.21 -32.37 -20.50
N PRO A 68 -1.33 -33.04 -20.18
CA PRO A 68 -2.18 -32.74 -19.00
C PRO A 68 -1.46 -32.78 -17.64
N LYS A 69 -0.16 -33.12 -17.62
CA LYS A 69 0.74 -33.04 -16.45
C LYS A 69 1.56 -31.73 -16.34
N LYS A 70 1.52 -30.81 -17.31
CA LYS A 70 2.27 -29.53 -17.28
C LYS A 70 1.37 -28.33 -16.93
N LEU A 71 1.67 -27.70 -15.79
CA LEU A 71 0.97 -26.52 -15.24
C LEU A 71 1.26 -25.23 -16.05
N LEU A 72 0.24 -24.37 -16.18
CA LEU A 72 0.31 -23.06 -16.86
C LEU A 72 1.26 -22.08 -16.16
N LYS A 73 2.12 -21.39 -16.93
CA LYS A 73 3.06 -20.36 -16.44
C LYS A 73 2.63 -18.92 -16.67
N SER A 74 1.63 -18.68 -17.50
CA SER A 74 1.21 -17.32 -17.87
C SER A 74 -0.29 -17.30 -18.10
N ASP A 75 -0.99 -16.46 -17.32
CA ASP A 75 -2.30 -15.82 -17.64
C ASP A 75 -3.48 -16.07 -16.67
N LEU A 76 -3.34 -16.85 -15.60
CA LEU A 76 -4.38 -17.07 -14.55
C LEU A 76 -4.23 -16.18 -13.29
N ASP A 77 -3.87 -14.90 -13.41
CA ASP A 77 -3.43 -14.09 -12.25
C ASP A 77 -2.25 -14.72 -11.47
N GLY A 78 -1.51 -15.60 -12.14
CA GLY A 78 -0.43 -16.39 -11.55
C GLY A 78 -0.89 -17.73 -10.96
N ILE A 79 -2.18 -18.01 -10.81
CA ILE A 79 -2.74 -19.21 -10.16
C ILE A 79 -2.70 -20.43 -11.09
N SER A 80 -2.15 -21.55 -10.66
CA SER A 80 -2.07 -22.80 -11.43
C SER A 80 -2.92 -23.94 -10.86
N LYS A 81 -3.24 -23.88 -9.56
CA LYS A 81 -3.93 -24.94 -8.83
C LYS A 81 -4.71 -24.38 -7.65
N MET A 82 -5.89 -24.95 -7.38
CA MET A 82 -6.58 -24.77 -6.10
C MET A 82 -6.75 -26.12 -5.40
N GLU A 83 -6.49 -26.15 -4.10
CA GLU A 83 -6.73 -27.32 -3.25
C GLU A 83 -7.81 -27.01 -2.22
N TYR A 84 -8.72 -27.96 -2.03
CA TYR A 84 -9.78 -27.84 -1.05
C TYR A 84 -9.50 -28.81 0.08
N SER A 85 -9.43 -28.31 1.32
CA SER A 85 -9.27 -29.16 2.50
C SER A 85 -10.53 -29.08 3.35
N LEU A 86 -11.25 -30.21 3.41
CA LEU A 86 -12.41 -30.36 4.28
C LEU A 86 -11.96 -30.92 5.63
N ASN A 87 -12.39 -30.28 6.71
CA ASN A 87 -12.25 -30.84 8.05
C ASN A 87 -13.56 -31.52 8.42
N GLU A 88 -13.56 -32.84 8.62
CA GLU A 88 -14.77 -33.65 8.86
C GLU A 88 -15.57 -33.22 10.11
N MET A 89 -15.02 -32.36 10.97
CA MET A 89 -15.69 -31.77 12.14
C MET A 89 -16.13 -30.31 11.96
N SER A 90 -15.99 -29.72 10.76
CA SER A 90 -16.24 -28.28 10.49
C SER A 90 -17.18 -28.07 9.30
N VAL A 91 -18.15 -27.17 9.44
CA VAL A 91 -18.99 -26.67 8.31
C VAL A 91 -18.22 -25.71 7.38
N PHE A 92 -16.98 -25.37 7.75
CA PHE A 92 -16.07 -24.54 6.97
C PHE A 92 -14.92 -25.38 6.39
N PHE A 93 -14.61 -25.16 5.11
CA PHE A 93 -13.48 -25.77 4.41
C PHE A 93 -12.60 -24.70 3.76
N GLU A 94 -11.31 -24.97 3.67
CA GLU A 94 -10.34 -24.01 3.11
C GLU A 94 -10.11 -24.32 1.63
N ALA A 95 -10.09 -23.27 0.79
CA ALA A 95 -9.60 -23.37 -0.58
C ALA A 95 -8.28 -22.61 -0.72
N LYS A 96 -7.21 -23.31 -1.09
CA LYS A 96 -5.84 -22.79 -1.19
C LYS A 96 -5.45 -22.63 -2.63
N GLU A 97 -5.11 -21.41 -3.03
CA GLU A 97 -4.63 -21.07 -4.36
C GLU A 97 -3.11 -21.15 -4.43
N TYR A 98 -2.57 -21.74 -5.48
CA TYR A 98 -1.13 -21.86 -5.72
C TYR A 98 -0.77 -21.26 -7.06
N ASN A 99 0.38 -20.60 -7.14
CA ASN A 99 0.88 -20.07 -8.39
C ASN A 99 1.50 -21.14 -9.30
N SER A 100 1.96 -20.75 -10.49
CA SER A 100 2.66 -21.62 -11.46
C SER A 100 3.98 -22.23 -10.98
N GLU A 101 4.57 -21.69 -9.90
CA GLU A 101 5.76 -22.21 -9.22
C GLU A 101 5.41 -23.13 -8.03
N GLY A 102 4.12 -23.37 -7.78
CA GLY A 102 3.63 -24.18 -6.66
C GLY A 102 3.59 -23.46 -5.31
N LYS A 103 3.75 -22.13 -5.29
CA LYS A 103 3.71 -21.31 -4.06
C LYS A 103 2.27 -20.89 -3.76
N LEU A 104 1.82 -21.10 -2.53
CA LEU A 104 0.52 -20.64 -2.03
C LEU A 104 0.40 -19.12 -2.19
N THR A 105 -0.60 -18.65 -2.92
CA THR A 105 -0.89 -17.22 -3.15
C THR A 105 -1.98 -16.70 -2.24
N PHE A 106 -3.02 -17.50 -1.98
CA PHE A 106 -4.17 -17.08 -1.19
C PHE A 106 -4.91 -18.27 -0.57
N THR A 107 -5.62 -18.04 0.54
CA THR A 107 -6.48 -19.05 1.19
C THR A 107 -7.87 -18.46 1.41
N HIS A 108 -8.89 -19.08 0.82
CA HIS A 108 -10.30 -18.74 1.03
C HIS A 108 -10.89 -19.57 2.17
N GLN A 109 -11.77 -18.95 2.95
CA GLN A 109 -12.60 -19.63 3.95
C GLN A 109 -14.01 -19.79 3.37
N LEU A 110 -14.41 -21.03 3.08
CA LEU A 110 -15.70 -21.34 2.46
C LEU A 110 -16.57 -22.10 3.44
N LYS A 111 -17.88 -21.85 3.39
CA LYS A 111 -18.86 -22.63 4.15
C LYS A 111 -19.61 -23.56 3.20
N TYR A 112 -19.66 -24.84 3.51
CA TYR A 112 -20.43 -25.81 2.74
C TYR A 112 -21.92 -25.66 3.09
N ASP A 113 -22.77 -25.61 2.06
CA ASP A 113 -24.22 -25.55 2.18
C ASP A 113 -24.81 -26.72 1.40
N ASP A 114 -25.24 -27.74 2.11
CA ASP A 114 -25.75 -29.02 1.62
C ASP A 114 -27.00 -28.90 0.72
N LYS A 115 -27.67 -27.74 0.74
CA LYS A 115 -28.81 -27.45 -0.14
C LYS A 115 -28.43 -26.75 -1.43
N PHE A 116 -27.33 -25.98 -1.46
CA PHE A 116 -27.03 -25.06 -2.55
C PHE A 116 -25.62 -25.16 -3.14
N GLY A 117 -24.64 -25.81 -2.47
CA GLY A 117 -23.25 -25.89 -2.89
C GLY A 117 -22.31 -25.28 -1.85
N TRP A 118 -21.84 -24.05 -2.06
CA TRP A 118 -20.99 -23.32 -1.12
C TRP A 118 -21.26 -21.81 -1.10
N GLU A 119 -20.96 -21.20 0.05
CA GLU A 119 -21.10 -19.78 0.33
C GLU A 119 -19.72 -19.13 0.44
N TYR A 120 -19.51 -18.05 -0.31
CA TYR A 120 -18.28 -17.28 -0.38
C TYR A 120 -18.46 -15.91 0.28
N HIS A 121 -17.48 -15.53 1.11
CA HIS A 121 -17.39 -14.22 1.75
C HIS A 121 -16.05 -13.60 1.41
N SER A 122 -16.03 -12.45 0.72
CA SER A 122 -14.77 -11.81 0.33
C SER A 122 -14.71 -10.32 0.57
N PHE A 123 -13.45 -9.88 0.72
CA PHE A 123 -13.01 -8.50 0.60
C PHE A 123 -12.53 -8.31 -0.84
N ASP A 124 -13.41 -8.03 -1.79
CA ASP A 124 -12.95 -7.67 -3.14
C ASP A 124 -13.29 -6.22 -3.50
N LYS A 125 -12.26 -5.55 -4.03
CA LYS A 125 -12.28 -4.18 -4.58
C LYS A 125 -12.54 -4.19 -6.10
N ASN A 126 -12.76 -5.35 -6.71
CA ASN A 126 -13.08 -5.46 -8.13
C ASN A 126 -14.47 -4.89 -8.42
N LYS A 127 -14.49 -3.68 -9.00
CA LYS A 127 -15.71 -2.95 -9.38
C LYS A 127 -16.46 -3.56 -10.55
N GLU A 128 -15.86 -4.49 -11.30
CA GLU A 128 -16.38 -5.01 -12.57
C GLU A 128 -17.61 -5.92 -12.41
N ASP A 129 -17.74 -6.65 -11.29
CA ASP A 129 -18.87 -7.57 -11.05
C ASP A 129 -20.07 -6.92 -10.34
N THR A 130 -20.04 -5.60 -10.15
CA THR A 130 -21.15 -4.85 -9.55
C THR A 130 -22.15 -4.39 -10.61
N PRO A 131 -23.45 -4.68 -10.46
CA PRO A 131 -24.45 -4.32 -11.47
C PRO A 131 -24.43 -2.85 -11.88
N ASP A 132 -24.65 -2.59 -13.17
CA ASP A 132 -24.55 -1.25 -13.78
C ASP A 132 -25.60 -0.23 -13.27
N PHE A 133 -26.67 -0.71 -12.64
CA PHE A 133 -27.67 0.15 -12.00
C PHE A 133 -27.23 0.70 -10.63
N PHE A 134 -26.04 0.34 -10.13
CA PHE A 134 -25.42 0.98 -8.97
C PHE A 134 -24.63 2.22 -9.37
N THR A 135 -24.77 3.29 -8.61
CA THR A 135 -23.95 4.50 -8.79
C THR A 135 -22.51 4.30 -8.32
N GLU A 136 -21.57 5.10 -8.84
CA GLU A 136 -20.19 5.10 -8.36
C GLU A 136 -20.06 5.41 -6.86
N ALA A 137 -21.00 6.16 -6.27
CA ALA A 137 -21.04 6.42 -4.84
C ALA A 137 -21.48 5.18 -4.03
N GLU A 138 -22.49 4.45 -4.51
CA GLU A 138 -22.96 3.20 -3.93
C GLU A 138 -21.90 2.10 -4.03
N LYS A 139 -21.25 1.95 -5.19
CA LYS A 139 -20.14 1.02 -5.42
C LYS A 139 -18.96 1.27 -4.47
N LYS A 140 -18.69 2.52 -4.07
CA LYS A 140 -17.64 2.87 -3.08
C LYS A 140 -17.96 2.46 -1.65
N ASN A 141 -19.23 2.26 -1.32
CA ASN A 141 -19.67 1.92 0.04
C ASN A 141 -19.74 0.42 0.31
N ILE A 142 -19.66 -0.40 -0.74
CA ILE A 142 -19.55 -1.85 -0.64
C ILE A 142 -18.18 -2.19 -0.05
N PHE A 143 -18.19 -2.94 1.06
CA PHE A 143 -16.97 -3.36 1.75
C PHE A 143 -16.82 -4.87 1.78
N TYR A 144 -17.93 -5.61 1.82
CA TYR A 144 -17.96 -7.05 1.62
C TYR A 144 -19.00 -7.44 0.56
N GLN A 145 -18.73 -8.53 -0.12
CA GLN A 145 -19.71 -9.22 -0.94
C GLN A 145 -19.90 -10.64 -0.44
N LYS A 146 -21.16 -11.06 -0.40
CA LYS A 146 -21.56 -12.42 -0.07
C LYS A 146 -22.20 -13.05 -1.30
N GLN A 147 -21.67 -14.17 -1.77
CA GLN A 147 -22.20 -14.88 -2.94
C GLN A 147 -22.46 -16.35 -2.61
N LYS A 148 -23.58 -16.89 -3.10
CA LYS A 148 -23.83 -18.34 -3.16
C LYS A 148 -23.79 -18.81 -4.60
N PHE A 149 -23.26 -20.01 -4.80
CA PHE A 149 -23.09 -20.64 -6.11
C PHE A 149 -23.81 -21.97 -6.15
N ASP A 150 -24.31 -22.35 -7.32
CA ASP A 150 -24.78 -23.73 -7.58
C ASP A 150 -23.61 -24.72 -7.76
N PHE A 151 -23.92 -25.99 -8.03
CA PHE A 151 -22.93 -27.06 -8.18
C PHE A 151 -22.02 -26.92 -9.40
N ASP A 152 -22.46 -26.17 -10.41
CA ASP A 152 -21.70 -25.89 -11.64
C ASP A 152 -20.85 -24.61 -11.50
N GLY A 153 -20.98 -23.90 -10.36
CA GLY A 153 -20.21 -22.70 -10.04
C GLY A 153 -20.86 -21.41 -10.52
N ASN A 154 -22.14 -21.41 -10.90
CA ASN A 154 -22.85 -20.21 -11.30
C ASN A 154 -23.38 -19.47 -10.07
N PRO A 155 -23.27 -18.13 -10.00
CA PRO A 155 -23.78 -17.36 -8.87
C PRO A 155 -25.31 -17.37 -8.88
N ILE A 156 -25.92 -17.86 -7.79
CA ILE A 156 -27.39 -17.96 -7.63
C ILE A 156 -27.95 -16.94 -6.64
N HIS A 157 -27.10 -16.39 -5.77
CA HIS A 157 -27.47 -15.36 -4.80
C HIS A 157 -26.33 -14.40 -4.55
N SER A 158 -26.62 -13.10 -4.52
CA SER A 158 -25.64 -12.05 -4.20
C SER A 158 -26.21 -11.04 -3.20
N GLU A 159 -25.41 -10.69 -2.19
CA GLU A 159 -25.69 -9.68 -1.18
C GLU A 159 -24.44 -8.81 -0.98
N TYR A 160 -24.63 -7.51 -0.78
CA TYR A 160 -23.54 -6.54 -0.61
C TYR A 160 -23.64 -5.88 0.76
N LEU A 161 -22.51 -5.83 1.48
CA LEU A 161 -22.46 -5.43 2.87
C LEU A 161 -21.50 -4.23 3.06
N ASP A 162 -21.82 -3.38 4.02
CA ASP A 162 -20.98 -2.26 4.43
C ASP A 162 -19.82 -2.72 5.33
N LYS A 163 -18.93 -1.81 5.72
CA LYS A 163 -17.78 -2.13 6.57
C LYS A 163 -18.11 -2.75 7.94
N ASN A 164 -19.35 -2.60 8.41
CA ASN A 164 -19.85 -3.16 9.65
C ASN A 164 -20.51 -4.53 9.45
N GLY A 165 -20.60 -5.03 8.21
CA GLY A 165 -21.26 -6.26 7.85
C GLY A 165 -22.78 -6.13 7.71
N GLU A 166 -23.31 -4.89 7.67
CA GLU A 166 -24.74 -4.65 7.45
C GLU A 166 -25.06 -4.59 5.95
N ALA A 167 -26.18 -5.18 5.53
CA ALA A 167 -26.57 -5.17 4.13
C ALA A 167 -26.90 -3.77 3.63
N ILE A 168 -26.23 -3.39 2.54
CA ILE A 168 -26.47 -2.14 1.86
C ILE A 168 -27.72 -2.28 0.99
N LEU A 169 -28.63 -1.32 1.13
CA LEU A 169 -29.82 -1.24 0.30
C LEU A 169 -29.60 -0.31 -0.87
N PHE A 170 -29.84 -0.79 -2.09
CA PHE A 170 -29.77 0.00 -3.30
C PHE A 170 -31.16 0.11 -3.90
N SER A 171 -31.77 1.29 -3.82
CA SER A 171 -33.17 1.47 -4.25
C SER A 171 -34.14 0.45 -3.59
N GLY A 172 -33.91 0.11 -2.32
CA GLY A 172 -34.72 -0.88 -1.59
C GLY A 172 -34.31 -2.35 -1.80
N ILE A 173 -33.43 -2.62 -2.77
CA ILE A 173 -32.92 -3.96 -3.05
C ILE A 173 -31.88 -4.35 -2.01
N HIS A 174 -32.09 -5.53 -1.42
CA HIS A 174 -31.22 -6.17 -0.45
C HIS A 174 -30.36 -7.26 -1.10
N SER A 175 -30.94 -8.04 -2.02
CA SER A 175 -30.27 -9.19 -2.62
C SER A 175 -30.72 -9.44 -4.06
N ILE A 176 -29.88 -10.17 -4.79
CA ILE A 176 -30.10 -10.55 -6.18
C ILE A 176 -30.10 -12.07 -6.28
N TYR A 177 -31.12 -12.63 -6.93
CA TYR A 177 -31.27 -14.06 -7.17
C TYR A 177 -31.17 -14.37 -8.66
N ARG A 178 -30.54 -15.50 -8.99
CA ARG A 178 -30.27 -15.89 -10.38
C ARG A 178 -30.52 -17.39 -10.59
N ASN A 179 -31.15 -17.74 -11.70
CA ASN A 179 -31.27 -19.13 -12.15
C ASN A 179 -30.68 -19.33 -13.54
N TRP A 180 -30.04 -20.47 -13.71
CA TRP A 180 -29.31 -20.88 -14.90
C TRP A 180 -29.96 -22.12 -15.51
N ASP A 181 -29.95 -22.24 -16.84
CA ASP A 181 -30.31 -23.49 -17.50
C ASP A 181 -29.16 -24.52 -17.46
N LYS A 182 -29.41 -25.75 -17.92
CA LYS A 182 -28.41 -26.83 -17.95
C LYS A 182 -27.20 -26.54 -18.84
N ALA A 183 -27.30 -25.58 -19.74
CA ALA A 183 -26.20 -25.15 -20.59
C ALA A 183 -25.41 -23.99 -19.97
N GLY A 184 -25.82 -23.47 -18.81
CA GLY A 184 -25.20 -22.35 -18.09
C GLY A 184 -25.69 -20.96 -18.55
N ASN A 185 -26.81 -20.87 -19.25
CA ASN A 185 -27.37 -19.56 -19.63
C ASN A 185 -28.26 -19.01 -18.50
N LEU A 186 -28.11 -17.74 -18.13
CA LEU A 186 -28.96 -17.09 -17.12
C LEU A 186 -30.37 -16.88 -17.69
N ILE A 187 -31.35 -17.60 -17.15
CA ILE A 187 -32.74 -17.55 -17.60
C ILE A 187 -33.61 -16.65 -16.73
N LEU A 188 -33.15 -16.32 -15.53
CA LEU A 188 -33.89 -15.52 -14.57
C LEU A 188 -32.95 -14.70 -13.68
N GLU A 189 -33.26 -13.42 -13.50
CA GLU A 189 -32.68 -12.56 -12.47
C GLU A 189 -33.79 -11.83 -11.70
N GLU A 190 -33.74 -11.86 -10.37
CA GLU A 190 -34.73 -11.22 -9.48
C GLU A 190 -34.03 -10.31 -8.45
N PHE A 191 -34.58 -9.13 -8.24
CA PHE A 191 -34.16 -8.18 -7.23
C PHE A 191 -35.13 -8.20 -6.06
N ARG A 192 -34.63 -8.43 -4.85
CA ARG A 192 -35.48 -8.62 -3.67
C ARG A 192 -35.13 -7.67 -2.54
N ASN A 193 -36.14 -7.21 -1.80
CA ASN A 193 -35.99 -6.40 -0.60
C ASN A 193 -35.57 -7.26 0.62
N LYS A 194 -35.46 -6.64 1.80
CA LYS A 194 -35.07 -7.34 3.05
C LYS A 194 -36.07 -8.42 3.47
N GLN A 195 -37.33 -8.30 3.07
CA GLN A 195 -38.40 -9.25 3.34
C GLN A 195 -38.40 -10.42 2.33
N GLY A 196 -37.55 -10.37 1.30
CA GLY A 196 -37.48 -11.39 0.26
C GLY A 196 -38.52 -11.24 -0.85
N GLU A 197 -39.23 -10.11 -0.89
CA GLU A 197 -40.23 -9.76 -1.91
C GLU A 197 -39.55 -9.05 -3.07
N LEU A 198 -40.13 -9.13 -4.27
CA LEU A 198 -39.62 -8.42 -5.45
C LEU A 198 -39.59 -6.91 -5.21
N GLU A 199 -38.51 -6.25 -5.61
CA GLU A 199 -38.34 -4.81 -5.48
C GLU A 199 -37.80 -4.22 -6.79
N ASN A 200 -38.39 -3.11 -7.24
CA ASN A 200 -37.97 -2.48 -8.49
C ASN A 200 -36.58 -1.87 -8.32
N ASN A 201 -35.68 -2.16 -9.26
CA ASN A 201 -34.41 -1.46 -9.37
C ASN A 201 -34.60 -0.02 -9.88
N ARG A 202 -33.50 0.73 -9.97
CA ARG A 202 -33.48 2.12 -10.45
C ARG A 202 -34.00 2.28 -11.90
N TYR A 203 -34.01 1.20 -12.67
CA TYR A 203 -34.51 1.18 -14.04
C TYR A 203 -36.00 0.77 -14.12
N GLY A 204 -36.67 0.52 -12.99
CA GLY A 204 -38.12 0.34 -12.93
C GLY A 204 -38.62 -1.10 -12.98
N TYR A 205 -37.74 -2.10 -12.99
CA TYR A 205 -38.11 -3.53 -13.01
C TYR A 205 -37.50 -4.29 -11.82
N ALA A 206 -38.19 -5.34 -11.36
CA ALA A 206 -37.78 -6.21 -10.27
C ALA A 206 -37.33 -7.60 -10.73
N LYS A 207 -37.66 -7.99 -11.97
CA LYS A 207 -37.37 -9.33 -12.50
C LYS A 207 -37.09 -9.29 -14.00
N VAL A 208 -36.14 -10.10 -14.44
CA VAL A 208 -35.76 -10.29 -15.85
C VAL A 208 -35.85 -11.76 -16.19
N ILE A 209 -36.56 -12.09 -17.27
CA ILE A 209 -36.62 -13.45 -17.82
C ILE A 209 -35.99 -13.43 -19.20
N ALA A 210 -35.20 -14.46 -19.51
CA ALA A 210 -34.63 -14.65 -20.83
C ALA A 210 -34.82 -16.07 -21.34
N THR A 211 -34.97 -16.21 -22.65
CA THR A 211 -35.04 -17.50 -23.34
C THR A 211 -33.91 -17.61 -24.36
N PHE A 212 -33.49 -18.85 -24.63
CA PHE A 212 -32.38 -19.16 -25.53
C PHE A 212 -32.78 -20.25 -26.51
N ASN A 213 -32.22 -20.20 -27.72
CA ASN A 213 -32.36 -21.30 -28.69
C ASN A 213 -31.43 -22.48 -28.33
N LYS A 214 -31.49 -23.59 -29.11
CA LYS A 214 -30.64 -24.78 -28.90
C LYS A 214 -29.13 -24.51 -28.99
N GLN A 215 -28.73 -23.41 -29.63
CA GLN A 215 -27.34 -22.99 -29.75
C GLN A 215 -26.91 -22.09 -28.59
N GLY A 216 -27.77 -21.79 -27.62
CA GLY A 216 -27.49 -20.89 -26.50
C GLY A 216 -27.49 -19.41 -26.86
N LEU A 217 -28.11 -19.02 -27.99
CA LEU A 217 -28.28 -17.61 -28.38
C LEU A 217 -29.61 -17.07 -27.83
N PRO A 218 -29.66 -15.84 -27.28
CA PRO A 218 -30.86 -15.30 -26.65
C PRO A 218 -31.95 -15.05 -27.69
N THR A 219 -33.18 -15.48 -27.43
CA THR A 219 -34.33 -15.30 -28.33
C THR A 219 -35.33 -14.27 -27.82
N GLU A 220 -35.46 -14.13 -26.50
CA GLU A 220 -36.31 -13.14 -25.86
C GLU A 220 -35.67 -12.68 -24.54
N LYS A 221 -35.88 -11.41 -24.20
CA LYS A 221 -35.65 -10.85 -22.86
C LYS A 221 -36.84 -9.99 -22.45
N SER A 222 -37.41 -10.26 -21.28
CA SER A 222 -38.61 -9.60 -20.75
C SER A 222 -38.39 -9.04 -19.35
N TYR A 223 -38.93 -7.83 -19.08
CA TYR A 223 -38.78 -7.12 -17.81
C TYR A 223 -40.11 -7.03 -17.05
N TYR A 224 -40.10 -7.34 -15.75
CA TYR A 224 -41.29 -7.36 -14.90
C TYR A 224 -41.09 -6.50 -13.66
N ASP A 225 -42.15 -5.81 -13.22
CA ASP A 225 -42.13 -5.00 -12.00
C ASP A 225 -42.27 -5.86 -10.74
N LYS A 226 -42.25 -5.20 -9.57
CA LYS A 226 -42.41 -5.83 -8.26
C LYS A 226 -43.74 -6.55 -8.05
N SER A 227 -44.77 -6.22 -8.81
CA SER A 227 -46.06 -6.95 -8.81
C SER A 227 -46.05 -8.18 -9.73
N GLY A 228 -44.95 -8.41 -10.45
CA GLY A 228 -44.81 -9.48 -11.43
C GLY A 228 -45.45 -9.16 -12.78
N MET A 229 -45.86 -7.91 -13.01
CA MET A 229 -46.47 -7.47 -14.26
C MET A 229 -45.39 -7.01 -15.24
N LEU A 230 -45.60 -7.25 -16.54
CA LEU A 230 -44.69 -6.80 -17.59
C LEU A 230 -44.55 -5.27 -17.54
N THR A 231 -43.31 -4.77 -17.49
CA THR A 231 -43.03 -3.35 -17.30
C THR A 231 -41.90 -2.86 -18.21
N GLY A 232 -41.88 -1.56 -18.48
CA GLY A 232 -40.84 -0.94 -19.29
C GLY A 232 -39.55 -0.71 -18.51
N ASN A 233 -38.40 -0.99 -19.13
CA ASN A 233 -37.09 -0.60 -18.64
C ASN A 233 -36.84 0.90 -18.91
N ASN A 234 -36.83 1.72 -17.87
CA ASN A 234 -36.67 3.17 -17.96
C ASN A 234 -35.31 3.59 -18.54
N ASN A 235 -34.26 2.77 -18.38
CA ASN A 235 -32.96 3.02 -19.00
C ASN A 235 -32.93 2.71 -20.51
N ASN A 236 -34.01 2.16 -21.06
CA ASN A 236 -34.15 1.89 -22.47
C ASN A 236 -35.46 2.48 -23.01
N ASN A 237 -35.88 3.64 -22.49
CA ASN A 237 -37.09 4.36 -22.89
C ASN A 237 -38.40 3.54 -22.76
N GLY A 238 -38.50 2.69 -21.73
CA GLY A 238 -39.72 1.93 -21.43
C GLY A 238 -39.90 0.66 -22.26
N VAL A 239 -38.86 0.17 -22.94
CA VAL A 239 -38.88 -1.14 -23.61
C VAL A 239 -39.09 -2.24 -22.57
N ALA A 240 -40.13 -3.04 -22.75
CA ALA A 240 -40.51 -4.13 -21.86
C ALA A 240 -40.06 -5.52 -22.37
N LYS A 241 -39.88 -5.66 -23.69
CA LYS A 241 -39.36 -6.88 -24.31
C LYS A 241 -38.37 -6.61 -25.43
N GLU A 242 -37.41 -7.52 -25.56
CA GLU A 242 -36.45 -7.58 -26.67
C GLU A 242 -36.53 -8.96 -27.33
N PHE A 243 -36.73 -9.01 -28.64
CA PHE A 243 -36.77 -10.25 -29.43
C PHE A 243 -35.63 -10.28 -30.43
N TYR A 244 -35.10 -11.48 -30.66
CA TYR A 244 -33.94 -11.71 -31.52
C TYR A 244 -34.21 -12.86 -32.48
N SER A 245 -33.90 -12.67 -33.76
CA SER A 245 -33.93 -13.71 -34.78
C SER A 245 -32.55 -13.95 -35.38
N TYR A 246 -32.27 -15.17 -35.81
CA TYR A 246 -30.94 -15.58 -36.30
C TYR A 246 -31.05 -16.40 -37.58
N ASN A 247 -30.00 -16.34 -38.40
CA ASN A 247 -29.81 -17.26 -39.52
C ASN A 247 -29.24 -18.62 -39.04
N GLN A 248 -29.08 -19.58 -39.97
CA GLN A 248 -28.55 -20.92 -39.64
C GLN A 248 -27.10 -20.90 -39.11
N LYS A 249 -26.32 -19.87 -39.46
CA LYS A 249 -24.95 -19.66 -38.97
C LYS A 249 -24.91 -18.99 -37.57
N GLY A 250 -26.06 -18.68 -36.97
CA GLY A 250 -26.16 -18.03 -35.66
C GLY A 250 -25.96 -16.51 -35.69
N GLN A 251 -26.00 -15.88 -36.87
CA GLN A 251 -25.86 -14.43 -37.02
C GLN A 251 -27.24 -13.75 -36.89
N VAL A 252 -27.31 -12.61 -36.20
CA VAL A 252 -28.57 -11.90 -35.93
C VAL A 252 -29.16 -11.33 -37.21
N LEU A 253 -30.43 -11.60 -37.49
CA LEU A 253 -31.17 -11.04 -38.62
C LEU A 253 -31.98 -9.81 -38.19
N GLU A 254 -32.67 -9.91 -37.06
CA GLU A 254 -33.47 -8.80 -36.52
C GLU A 254 -33.40 -8.73 -35.00
N MET A 255 -33.48 -7.51 -34.48
CA MET A 255 -33.76 -7.22 -33.07
C MET A 255 -34.98 -6.31 -32.98
N ILE A 256 -36.01 -6.74 -32.25
CA ILE A 256 -37.29 -6.04 -32.12
C ILE A 256 -37.51 -5.64 -30.67
N LEU A 257 -37.86 -4.37 -30.43
CA LEU A 257 -38.13 -3.82 -29.10
C LEU A 257 -39.62 -3.55 -28.96
N LEU A 258 -40.23 -4.08 -27.90
CA LEU A 258 -41.65 -3.93 -27.62
C LEU A 258 -41.90 -3.29 -26.26
N ASP A 259 -43.02 -2.57 -26.13
CA ASP A 259 -43.55 -2.13 -24.85
C ASP A 259 -44.33 -3.24 -24.12
N LYS A 260 -44.94 -2.88 -22.99
CA LYS A 260 -45.73 -3.78 -22.15
C LYS A 260 -47.03 -4.27 -22.81
N ASP A 261 -47.50 -3.57 -23.84
CA ASP A 261 -48.71 -3.89 -24.60
C ASP A 261 -48.36 -4.65 -25.90
N HIS A 262 -47.10 -5.08 -26.02
CA HIS A 262 -46.54 -5.80 -27.17
C HIS A 262 -46.48 -4.99 -28.47
N ALA A 263 -46.59 -3.65 -28.41
CA ALA A 263 -46.39 -2.77 -29.55
C ALA A 263 -44.90 -2.40 -29.71
N LEU A 264 -44.48 -2.08 -30.93
CA LEU A 264 -43.11 -1.61 -31.18
C LEU A 264 -42.82 -0.37 -30.34
N LYS A 265 -41.65 -0.34 -29.69
CA LYS A 265 -41.25 0.75 -28.81
C LYS A 265 -39.87 1.26 -29.14
N ASN A 266 -39.80 2.56 -29.42
CA ASN A 266 -38.52 3.25 -29.56
C ASN A 266 -37.72 3.19 -28.26
N ASN A 267 -36.47 2.78 -28.36
CA ASN A 267 -35.48 2.96 -27.30
C ASN A 267 -35.02 4.42 -27.18
N GLN A 268 -33.97 4.67 -26.39
CA GLN A 268 -33.36 6.00 -26.23
C GLN A 268 -32.76 6.57 -27.52
N ASP A 269 -32.45 5.73 -28.50
CA ASP A 269 -31.89 6.10 -29.80
C ASP A 269 -32.98 6.31 -30.86
N PHE A 270 -34.25 6.35 -30.43
CA PHE A 270 -35.45 6.43 -31.27
C PHE A 270 -35.67 5.21 -32.17
N ILE A 271 -35.03 4.07 -31.88
CA ILE A 271 -35.11 2.85 -32.69
C ILE A 271 -35.97 1.79 -31.98
N ALA A 272 -36.92 1.21 -32.69
CA ALA A 272 -37.74 0.08 -32.23
C ALA A 272 -37.37 -1.25 -32.91
N LYS A 273 -36.70 -1.20 -34.06
CA LYS A 273 -36.27 -2.41 -34.79
C LYS A 273 -34.93 -2.20 -35.50
N TYR A 274 -34.06 -3.20 -35.39
CA TYR A 274 -32.80 -3.33 -36.13
C TYR A 274 -32.93 -4.49 -37.12
N SER A 275 -32.49 -4.28 -38.36
CA SER A 275 -32.41 -5.32 -39.38
C SER A 275 -30.98 -5.41 -39.91
N PHE A 276 -30.49 -6.62 -40.12
CA PHE A 276 -29.12 -6.90 -40.54
C PHE A 276 -29.11 -7.84 -41.75
N ASP A 277 -28.26 -7.53 -42.72
CA ASP A 277 -28.01 -8.41 -43.87
C ASP A 277 -26.53 -8.77 -43.95
N TYR A 278 -26.26 -9.91 -44.57
CA TYR A 278 -24.93 -10.48 -44.70
C TYR A 278 -24.66 -10.86 -46.15
N ASP A 279 -23.41 -10.75 -46.58
CA ASP A 279 -22.95 -11.28 -47.85
C ASP A 279 -22.78 -12.81 -47.81
N SER A 280 -22.39 -13.41 -48.95
CA SER A 280 -22.19 -14.85 -49.08
C SER A 280 -21.07 -15.41 -48.17
N ASN A 281 -20.07 -14.58 -47.85
CA ASN A 281 -18.96 -14.91 -46.96
C ASN A 281 -19.35 -14.77 -45.47
N GLY A 282 -20.51 -14.18 -45.19
CA GLY A 282 -21.04 -13.96 -43.84
C GLY A 282 -20.61 -12.62 -43.23
N ASN A 283 -20.04 -11.69 -43.99
CA ASN A 283 -19.78 -10.34 -43.50
C ASN A 283 -21.08 -9.53 -43.51
N MET A 284 -21.30 -8.68 -42.52
CA MET A 284 -22.50 -7.82 -42.46
C MET A 284 -22.42 -6.77 -43.56
N SER A 285 -23.32 -6.82 -44.53
CA SER A 285 -23.34 -5.93 -45.69
C SER A 285 -24.27 -4.72 -45.47
N ARG A 286 -25.24 -4.83 -44.55
CA ARG A 286 -26.20 -3.75 -44.26
C ARG A 286 -26.71 -3.81 -42.83
N VAL A 287 -26.94 -2.64 -42.24
CA VAL A 287 -27.80 -2.46 -41.07
C VAL A 287 -28.84 -1.36 -41.33
N GLU A 288 -30.07 -1.58 -40.89
CA GLU A 288 -31.16 -0.62 -40.99
C GLU A 288 -31.87 -0.42 -39.64
N TYR A 289 -32.24 0.82 -39.36
CA TYR A 289 -32.95 1.20 -38.15
C TYR A 289 -34.37 1.66 -38.46
N ARG A 290 -35.34 1.16 -37.69
CA ARG A 290 -36.76 1.52 -37.84
C ARG A 290 -37.36 1.98 -36.51
N ASN A 291 -38.28 2.93 -36.57
CA ASN A 291 -39.02 3.42 -35.40
C ASN A 291 -40.24 2.55 -35.07
N GLU A 292 -40.98 2.94 -34.03
CA GLU A 292 -42.21 2.33 -33.54
C GLU A 292 -43.34 2.21 -34.57
N ASN A 293 -43.30 2.99 -35.66
CA ASN A 293 -44.23 2.87 -36.78
C ASN A 293 -43.69 1.97 -37.91
N ALA A 294 -42.64 1.20 -37.65
CA ALA A 294 -41.90 0.38 -38.61
C ALA A 294 -41.31 1.15 -39.82
N LYS A 295 -41.22 2.47 -39.73
CA LYS A 295 -40.59 3.32 -40.77
C LYS A 295 -39.10 3.45 -40.49
N LEU A 296 -38.29 3.61 -41.54
CA LEU A 296 -36.87 3.96 -41.39
C LEU A 296 -36.73 5.15 -40.43
N GLN A 297 -35.72 5.14 -39.58
CA GLN A 297 -35.48 6.16 -38.57
C GLN A 297 -33.99 6.37 -38.40
N ALA A 298 -33.58 7.64 -38.41
CA ALA A 298 -32.22 7.99 -38.08
C ALA A 298 -31.92 7.76 -36.58
N ASN A 299 -30.77 7.16 -36.29
CA ASN A 299 -30.19 7.08 -34.95
C ASN A 299 -29.66 8.48 -34.51
N PRO A 300 -29.10 8.64 -33.29
CA PRO A 300 -28.56 9.91 -32.81
C PRO A 300 -27.45 10.54 -33.67
N ASP A 301 -26.79 9.75 -34.52
CA ASP A 301 -25.80 10.22 -35.50
C ASP A 301 -26.44 10.65 -36.84
N TYR A 302 -27.77 10.75 -36.89
CA TYR A 302 -28.58 11.05 -38.07
C TYR A 302 -28.56 9.95 -39.15
N ILE A 303 -28.10 8.73 -38.82
CA ILE A 303 -27.95 7.62 -39.77
C ILE A 303 -29.13 6.64 -39.64
N ALA A 304 -29.83 6.37 -40.74
CA ALA A 304 -30.95 5.42 -40.78
C ALA A 304 -30.56 4.05 -41.39
N ARG A 305 -29.50 4.03 -42.19
CA ARG A 305 -28.96 2.82 -42.83
C ARG A 305 -27.47 2.97 -43.04
N GLU A 306 -26.73 1.88 -42.81
CA GLU A 306 -25.32 1.76 -43.18
C GLU A 306 -25.13 0.59 -44.14
N ILE A 307 -24.25 0.77 -45.11
CA ILE A 307 -23.87 -0.25 -46.10
C ILE A 307 -22.37 -0.46 -46.02
N PHE A 308 -21.98 -1.74 -45.93
CA PHE A 308 -20.60 -2.19 -45.87
C PHE A 308 -20.27 -2.99 -47.12
N THR A 309 -19.09 -2.77 -47.69
CA THR A 309 -18.60 -3.49 -48.87
C THR A 309 -17.24 -4.08 -48.57
N PHE A 310 -17.05 -5.35 -48.94
CA PHE A 310 -15.84 -6.11 -48.69
C PHE A 310 -15.18 -6.54 -50.00
N ASP A 311 -13.86 -6.73 -49.97
CA ASP A 311 -13.12 -7.37 -51.07
C ASP A 311 -13.25 -8.91 -51.03
N GLU A 312 -12.67 -9.59 -52.02
CA GLU A 312 -12.65 -11.06 -52.12
C GLU A 312 -11.94 -11.75 -50.94
N ASN A 313 -11.10 -11.03 -50.21
CA ASN A 313 -10.38 -11.51 -49.02
C ASN A 313 -11.09 -11.15 -47.70
N ASN A 314 -12.33 -10.65 -47.75
CA ASN A 314 -13.15 -10.21 -46.62
C ASN A 314 -12.62 -8.97 -45.87
N HIS A 315 -11.84 -8.11 -46.52
CA HIS A 315 -11.47 -6.81 -45.95
C HIS A 315 -12.52 -5.74 -46.27
N LEU A 316 -12.88 -4.90 -45.29
CA LEU A 316 -13.85 -3.81 -45.48
C LEU A 316 -13.24 -2.71 -46.35
N ILE A 317 -13.70 -2.54 -47.58
CA ILE A 317 -13.18 -1.52 -48.50
C ILE A 317 -14.01 -0.24 -48.54
N SER A 318 -15.28 -0.29 -48.10
CA SER A 318 -16.16 0.88 -48.09
C SER A 318 -17.25 0.77 -47.02
N GLN A 319 -17.52 1.88 -46.34
CA GLN A 319 -18.69 2.09 -45.47
C GLN A 319 -19.44 3.35 -45.92
N LYS A 320 -20.76 3.23 -46.16
CA LYS A 320 -21.63 4.32 -46.60
C LYS A 320 -22.81 4.52 -45.66
N ASN A 321 -23.13 5.76 -45.35
CA ASN A 321 -24.21 6.13 -44.43
C ASN A 321 -25.36 6.81 -45.18
N TYR A 322 -26.60 6.49 -44.80
CA TYR A 322 -27.79 7.06 -45.44
C TYR A 322 -28.77 7.62 -44.40
N LEU A 323 -29.38 8.75 -44.76
CA LEU A 323 -30.42 9.42 -43.99
C LEU A 323 -31.74 8.65 -44.07
N GLN A 324 -32.70 9.06 -43.24
CA GLN A 324 -34.04 8.47 -43.18
C GLN A 324 -34.80 8.50 -44.52
N ASN A 325 -34.55 9.50 -45.36
CA ASN A 325 -35.15 9.65 -46.70
C ASN A 325 -34.37 8.89 -47.81
N GLY A 326 -33.32 8.15 -47.45
CA GLY A 326 -32.49 7.40 -48.39
C GLY A 326 -31.41 8.22 -49.09
N LEU A 327 -31.28 9.52 -48.80
CA LEU A 327 -30.17 10.33 -49.29
C LEU A 327 -28.86 10.01 -48.54
N PRO A 328 -27.68 10.28 -49.14
CA PRO A 328 -26.40 10.26 -48.45
C PRO A 328 -26.42 11.01 -47.10
N ALA A 329 -25.95 10.37 -46.03
CA ALA A 329 -25.76 11.00 -44.73
C ALA A 329 -24.30 11.42 -44.54
N GLU A 330 -24.03 12.71 -44.51
CA GLU A 330 -22.69 13.26 -44.28
C GLU A 330 -22.45 13.53 -42.79
N LYS A 331 -21.93 12.53 -42.08
CA LYS A 331 -21.51 12.70 -40.68
C LYS A 331 -20.16 13.41 -40.65
N GLU A 332 -20.09 14.60 -40.05
CA GLU A 332 -18.89 15.44 -40.06
C GLU A 332 -18.35 15.72 -41.48
N GLY A 333 -19.27 15.86 -42.45
CA GLY A 333 -18.93 16.07 -43.87
C GLY A 333 -18.54 14.80 -44.64
N VAL A 334 -18.61 13.61 -44.00
CA VAL A 334 -18.21 12.33 -44.60
C VAL A 334 -19.44 11.46 -44.87
N PHE A 335 -19.66 11.12 -46.14
CA PHE A 335 -20.68 10.16 -46.57
C PHE A 335 -20.12 8.74 -46.65
N GLU A 336 -18.95 8.59 -47.27
CA GLU A 336 -18.30 7.31 -47.51
C GLU A 336 -16.89 7.32 -46.90
N THR A 337 -16.54 6.24 -46.20
CA THR A 337 -15.16 5.98 -45.77
C THR A 337 -14.60 4.81 -46.57
N LYS A 338 -13.49 5.02 -47.26
CA LYS A 338 -12.81 4.01 -48.06
C LYS A 338 -11.52 3.54 -47.39
N TYR A 339 -11.19 2.27 -47.61
CA TYR A 339 -9.99 1.65 -47.09
C TYR A 339 -9.22 0.95 -48.20
N SER A 340 -7.89 1.00 -48.12
CA SER A 340 -7.01 0.19 -48.96
C SER A 340 -6.09 -0.68 -48.10
N TYR A 341 -5.66 -1.81 -48.64
CA TYR A 341 -4.90 -2.81 -47.92
C TYR A 341 -3.63 -3.20 -48.67
N ASP A 342 -2.60 -3.63 -47.93
CA ASP A 342 -1.44 -4.28 -48.51
C ASP A 342 -1.67 -5.77 -48.78
N THR A 343 -0.66 -6.45 -49.36
CA THR A 343 -0.72 -7.89 -49.67
C THR A 343 -0.89 -8.79 -48.46
N TYR A 344 -0.72 -8.27 -47.24
CA TYR A 344 -0.91 -9.01 -46.00
C TYR A 344 -2.28 -8.72 -45.38
N GLY A 345 -3.10 -7.84 -45.95
CA GLY A 345 -4.41 -7.39 -45.44
C GLY A 345 -4.32 -6.29 -44.38
N ARG A 346 -3.23 -5.50 -44.33
CA ARG A 346 -3.03 -4.38 -43.38
C ARG A 346 -3.42 -3.07 -44.05
N ILE A 347 -3.99 -2.13 -43.31
CA ILE A 347 -4.59 -0.94 -43.92
C ILE A 347 -3.53 0.08 -44.29
N LEU A 348 -3.46 0.44 -45.57
CA LEU A 348 -2.54 1.45 -46.09
C LEU A 348 -3.14 2.84 -46.05
N THR A 349 -4.42 2.98 -46.43
CA THR A 349 -5.11 4.27 -46.45
C THR A 349 -6.50 4.19 -45.84
N LYS A 350 -6.92 5.30 -45.22
CA LYS A 350 -8.30 5.60 -44.83
C LYS A 350 -8.67 6.94 -45.44
N GLU A 351 -9.65 6.94 -46.33
CA GLU A 351 -10.07 8.11 -47.09
C GLU A 351 -11.51 8.47 -46.76
N PHE A 352 -11.77 9.77 -46.60
CA PHE A 352 -13.10 10.29 -46.34
C PHE A 352 -13.63 10.96 -47.60
N VAL A 353 -14.87 10.64 -47.96
CA VAL A 353 -15.48 11.06 -49.23
C VAL A 353 -16.87 11.66 -48.96
N ARG A 354 -17.16 12.76 -49.64
CA ARG A 354 -18.46 13.45 -49.62
C ARG A 354 -19.48 12.73 -50.51
N ALA A 355 -20.74 13.12 -50.42
CA ALA A 355 -21.81 12.58 -51.25
C ALA A 355 -21.60 12.82 -52.76
N ASP A 356 -20.88 13.90 -53.14
CA ASP A 356 -20.51 14.22 -54.51
C ASP A 356 -19.27 13.47 -55.04
N GLY A 357 -18.67 12.61 -54.21
CA GLY A 357 -17.49 11.82 -54.56
C GLY A 357 -16.15 12.53 -54.36
N MET A 358 -16.13 13.80 -53.92
CA MET A 358 -14.89 14.52 -53.62
C MET A 358 -14.35 14.19 -52.22
N PRO A 359 -13.05 14.39 -51.95
CA PRO A 359 -12.48 14.23 -50.62
C PRO A 359 -13.19 15.08 -49.56
N ALA A 360 -13.55 14.48 -48.44
CA ALA A 360 -14.17 15.14 -47.30
C ALA A 360 -13.13 15.45 -46.23
N ALA A 361 -13.01 16.71 -45.81
CA ALA A 361 -12.22 17.06 -44.63
C ALA A 361 -13.02 16.76 -43.36
N LYS A 362 -12.61 15.74 -42.62
CA LYS A 362 -13.04 15.50 -41.25
C LYS A 362 -12.23 16.38 -40.29
N ASN A 363 -12.69 16.52 -39.03
CA ASN A 363 -12.01 17.16 -37.89
C ASN A 363 -10.57 17.62 -38.17
N GLU A 364 -10.31 18.93 -38.06
CA GLU A 364 -8.98 19.52 -38.23
C GLU A 364 -8.47 19.56 -39.69
N GLY A 365 -9.35 19.36 -40.67
CA GLY A 365 -9.02 19.51 -42.09
C GLY A 365 -8.50 18.23 -42.76
N ILE A 366 -8.57 17.09 -42.05
CA ILE A 366 -7.97 15.82 -42.50
C ILE A 366 -8.94 15.09 -43.42
N ALA A 367 -8.53 14.83 -44.66
CA ALA A 367 -9.28 14.06 -45.64
C ALA A 367 -8.77 12.63 -45.82
N LYS A 368 -7.51 12.37 -45.46
CA LYS A 368 -6.87 11.05 -45.63
C LYS A 368 -5.83 10.77 -44.55
N TYR A 369 -5.79 9.51 -44.12
CA TYR A 369 -4.68 8.94 -43.36
C TYR A 369 -3.88 7.98 -44.24
N GLU A 370 -2.55 8.06 -44.18
CA GLU A 370 -1.65 7.06 -44.73
C GLU A 370 -0.85 6.40 -43.61
N ILE A 371 -0.76 5.07 -43.65
CA ILE A 371 -0.14 4.25 -42.62
C ILE A 371 1.01 3.49 -43.26
N THR A 372 2.19 3.58 -42.65
CA THR A 372 3.35 2.78 -43.04
C THR A 372 3.60 1.70 -42.00
N TYR A 373 3.97 0.51 -42.46
CA TYR A 373 4.33 -0.61 -41.61
C TYR A 373 5.78 -1.00 -41.80
N ASP A 374 6.34 -1.58 -40.76
CA ASP A 374 7.68 -2.14 -40.78
C ASP A 374 7.83 -3.29 -41.80
N LYS A 375 8.91 -3.27 -42.58
CA LYS A 375 9.22 -4.29 -43.61
C LYS A 375 9.42 -5.70 -43.03
N THR A 376 9.79 -5.84 -41.75
CA THR A 376 9.97 -7.16 -41.11
C THR A 376 8.65 -7.78 -40.60
N CYS A 377 7.54 -7.04 -40.69
CA CYS A 377 6.25 -7.44 -40.13
C CYS A 377 5.46 -8.47 -40.99
N SER A 378 6.01 -8.88 -42.13
CA SER A 378 5.42 -9.90 -43.02
C SER A 378 5.24 -11.30 -42.41
N GLN A 379 5.82 -11.58 -41.23
CA GLN A 379 5.83 -12.92 -40.62
C GLN A 379 4.85 -13.15 -39.45
N VAL A 380 4.23 -12.11 -38.88
CA VAL A 380 3.54 -12.23 -37.57
C VAL A 380 2.06 -12.65 -37.68
N ARG A 381 1.49 -12.68 -38.88
CA ARG A 381 0.03 -12.78 -39.08
C ARG A 381 -0.53 -14.21 -39.16
N GLY A 382 0.05 -15.16 -38.44
CA GLY A 382 -0.55 -16.50 -38.28
C GLY A 382 -1.64 -16.58 -37.20
N VAL A 383 -1.72 -15.60 -36.29
CA VAL A 383 -2.43 -15.81 -35.00
C VAL A 383 -3.65 -14.89 -34.79
N LEU A 384 -3.76 -13.77 -35.49
CA LEU A 384 -4.82 -12.77 -35.21
C LEU A 384 -6.12 -12.93 -35.99
N GLN A 385 -6.16 -13.71 -37.08
CA GLN A 385 -7.38 -13.88 -37.89
C GLN A 385 -8.22 -15.09 -37.49
N LYS A 386 -7.65 -16.09 -36.79
CA LYS A 386 -8.40 -17.25 -36.27
C LYS A 386 -9.00 -17.03 -34.87
N GLY A 387 -8.48 -16.06 -34.10
CA GLY A 387 -8.86 -15.85 -32.70
C GLY A 387 -10.13 -15.02 -32.44
N ILE A 388 -10.90 -14.65 -33.47
CA ILE A 388 -12.13 -13.85 -33.30
C ILE A 388 -13.41 -14.70 -33.42
N GLN A 389 -13.33 -15.95 -33.88
CA GLN A 389 -14.53 -16.77 -34.09
C GLN A 389 -15.10 -17.48 -32.85
N GLU A 390 -14.46 -17.43 -31.69
CA GLU A 390 -15.03 -18.01 -30.46
C GLU A 390 -14.83 -17.09 -29.25
N LYS A 391 -15.52 -15.94 -29.27
CA LYS A 391 -15.77 -15.20 -28.02
C LYS A 391 -16.72 -16.04 -27.16
N LYS A 392 -16.15 -16.64 -26.11
CA LYS A 392 -16.75 -16.99 -24.81
C LYS A 392 -18.29 -16.99 -24.80
N LYS A 393 -18.91 -18.17 -24.97
CA LYS A 393 -20.23 -18.39 -24.36
C LYS A 393 -20.05 -18.31 -22.85
N GLN A 394 -20.80 -17.39 -22.26
CA GLN A 394 -20.86 -17.01 -20.84
C GLN A 394 -19.74 -16.04 -20.41
N LEU A 395 -19.99 -14.93 -19.71
CA LEU A 395 -21.06 -14.70 -18.76
C LEU A 395 -21.09 -13.19 -18.38
N SER A 396 -21.82 -12.36 -19.12
CA SER A 396 -22.38 -11.12 -18.60
C SER A 396 -23.71 -10.88 -19.31
N PHE A 397 -24.82 -11.09 -18.60
CA PHE A 397 -26.03 -10.34 -18.94
C PHE A 397 -25.64 -8.87 -18.94
N PHE A 398 -26.22 -8.10 -19.85
CA PHE A 398 -25.91 -6.68 -20.04
C PHE A 398 -24.58 -6.42 -20.72
N ASN A 399 -24.54 -6.59 -22.04
CA ASN A 399 -23.84 -5.58 -22.82
C ASN A 399 -24.55 -5.40 -24.16
N ARG A 400 -25.53 -4.48 -24.14
CA ARG A 400 -26.03 -3.81 -25.35
C ARG A 400 -24.83 -3.38 -26.22
N GLU A 401 -23.76 -2.94 -25.57
CA GLU A 401 -22.49 -2.63 -26.21
C GLU A 401 -21.80 -3.79 -26.93
N GLN A 402 -21.89 -5.07 -26.53
CA GLN A 402 -21.14 -6.14 -27.21
C GLN A 402 -21.68 -6.48 -28.61
N TYR A 403 -23.00 -6.39 -28.79
CA TYR A 403 -23.65 -6.64 -30.07
C TYR A 403 -23.42 -5.46 -31.04
N PHE A 404 -23.41 -4.23 -30.52
CA PHE A 404 -23.14 -3.01 -31.31
C PHE A 404 -21.63 -2.67 -31.45
N LYS A 405 -20.74 -3.19 -30.59
CA LYS A 405 -19.26 -2.98 -30.67
C LYS A 405 -18.52 -3.95 -31.58
N ASN A 406 -19.19 -4.92 -32.22
CA ASN A 406 -18.51 -5.83 -33.14
C ASN A 406 -18.18 -5.21 -34.51
N PHE A 407 -18.40 -3.90 -34.71
CA PHE A 407 -17.71 -3.14 -35.75
C PHE A 407 -16.81 -2.09 -35.09
N PRO A 408 -15.57 -2.44 -34.74
CA PRO A 408 -14.57 -1.39 -34.57
C PRO A 408 -14.44 -0.67 -35.91
N ASP A 409 -14.45 0.66 -35.87
CA ASP A 409 -13.67 1.45 -36.82
C ASP A 409 -12.34 0.69 -37.00
N PRO A 410 -12.02 0.16 -38.20
CA PRO A 410 -10.90 -0.77 -38.36
C PRO A 410 -9.55 -0.16 -37.99
N ILE A 411 -9.49 1.15 -37.73
CA ILE A 411 -8.26 1.89 -37.53
C ILE A 411 -8.43 2.92 -36.42
N LEU A 412 -7.76 2.63 -35.32
CA LEU A 412 -6.69 3.45 -34.74
C LEU A 412 -6.48 2.92 -33.31
N ASN A 413 -6.07 1.65 -33.17
CA ASN A 413 -5.35 1.28 -31.97
C ASN A 413 -3.86 1.45 -32.24
N PRO A 414 -3.25 2.61 -31.93
CA PRO A 414 -1.81 2.85 -32.09
C PRO A 414 -0.92 1.90 -31.27
N LYS A 415 -1.51 0.94 -30.55
CA LYS A 415 -0.80 -0.13 -29.83
C LYS A 415 -0.58 -1.39 -30.69
N GLU A 416 -1.00 -1.41 -31.96
CA GLU A 416 -0.58 -2.48 -32.87
C GLU A 416 0.94 -2.43 -33.02
N ARG A 417 1.62 -3.56 -32.78
CA ARG A 417 3.07 -3.61 -32.51
C ARG A 417 3.98 -3.31 -33.72
N CYS A 418 3.41 -2.92 -34.86
CA CYS A 418 4.09 -2.91 -36.15
C CYS A 418 3.78 -1.72 -37.06
N VAL A 419 2.93 -0.79 -36.62
CA VAL A 419 2.75 0.49 -37.31
C VAL A 419 4.04 1.28 -37.13
N ASP A 420 4.64 1.74 -38.21
CA ASP A 420 5.88 2.52 -38.17
C ASP A 420 5.55 4.01 -38.08
N SER A 421 4.67 4.49 -38.96
CA SER A 421 4.17 5.86 -38.91
C SER A 421 2.75 6.03 -39.44
N ILE A 422 2.10 7.09 -38.99
CA ILE A 422 0.81 7.57 -39.51
C ILE A 422 0.99 9.03 -39.92
N THR A 423 0.55 9.36 -41.13
CA THR A 423 0.62 10.71 -41.73
C THR A 423 -0.77 11.19 -42.16
N THR A 424 -1.06 12.47 -41.97
CA THR A 424 -2.35 13.10 -42.28
C THR A 424 -2.28 14.05 -43.47
N PHE A 425 -3.32 14.01 -44.32
CA PHE A 425 -3.43 14.83 -45.53
C PHE A 425 -4.79 15.54 -45.62
N ASP A 426 -4.81 16.71 -46.25
CA ASP A 426 -6.00 17.49 -46.56
C ASP A 426 -6.70 17.07 -47.86
N GLN A 427 -7.73 17.81 -48.27
CA GLN A 427 -8.53 17.54 -49.46
C GLN A 427 -7.77 17.70 -50.78
N GLU A 428 -6.65 18.44 -50.77
CA GLU A 428 -5.75 18.63 -51.92
C GLU A 428 -4.60 17.62 -51.92
N SER A 429 -4.64 16.61 -51.04
CA SER A 429 -3.55 15.65 -50.81
C SER A 429 -2.24 16.30 -50.32
N LYS A 430 -2.32 17.48 -49.67
CA LYS A 430 -1.18 18.11 -49.00
C LYS A 430 -1.12 17.65 -47.55
N ALA A 431 0.09 17.45 -47.03
CA ALA A 431 0.29 17.12 -45.63
C ALA A 431 -0.29 18.23 -44.74
N ILE A 432 -1.03 17.86 -43.69
CA ILE A 432 -1.67 18.82 -42.79
C ILE A 432 -1.46 18.41 -41.33
N ALA A 433 -1.16 19.39 -40.48
CA ALA A 433 -1.03 19.21 -39.05
C ALA A 433 -2.39 19.35 -38.34
N ASN A 434 -2.62 18.54 -37.32
CA ASN A 434 -3.77 18.68 -36.42
C ASN A 434 -3.66 19.92 -35.52
N ARG A 435 -4.68 20.18 -34.67
CA ARG A 435 -4.67 21.35 -33.75
C ARG A 435 -3.53 21.33 -32.72
N GLN A 436 -2.86 20.20 -32.56
CA GLN A 436 -1.68 20.07 -31.69
C GLN A 436 -0.37 20.29 -32.44
N GLY A 437 -0.43 20.72 -33.70
CA GLY A 437 0.71 20.94 -34.59
C GLY A 437 1.27 19.66 -35.20
N VAL A 438 0.65 18.50 -34.99
CA VAL A 438 1.21 17.20 -35.42
C VAL A 438 0.65 16.79 -36.79
N PHE A 439 1.51 16.56 -37.78
CA PHE A 439 1.13 15.97 -39.08
C PHE A 439 1.56 14.50 -39.22
N ARG A 440 2.61 14.09 -38.49
CA ARG A 440 3.19 12.74 -38.56
C ARG A 440 3.48 12.21 -37.18
N THR A 441 3.12 10.95 -36.96
CA THR A 441 3.34 10.23 -35.70
C THR A 441 4.13 8.96 -35.98
N GLU A 442 5.26 8.75 -35.31
CA GLU A 442 6.11 7.54 -35.45
C GLU A 442 6.07 6.69 -34.18
N TYR A 443 6.03 5.37 -34.33
CA TYR A 443 5.97 4.41 -33.23
C TYR A 443 7.24 3.55 -33.20
N HIS A 444 7.87 3.46 -32.02
CA HIS A 444 9.11 2.71 -31.83
C HIS A 444 8.92 1.53 -30.88
N TYR A 445 9.52 0.38 -31.21
CA TYR A 445 9.42 -0.89 -30.49
C TYR A 445 10.82 -1.44 -30.16
N THR A 446 10.90 -2.44 -29.27
CA THR A 446 12.16 -3.11 -28.88
C THR A 446 12.90 -3.71 -30.09
N SER A 447 14.20 -4.01 -29.95
CA SER A 447 15.00 -4.65 -31.01
C SER A 447 14.44 -6.01 -31.47
N LYS A 448 13.71 -6.72 -30.59
CA LYS A 448 12.96 -7.95 -30.90
C LYS A 448 11.46 -7.70 -31.23
N LYS A 449 11.04 -6.43 -31.29
CA LYS A 449 9.71 -5.90 -31.71
C LYS A 449 8.49 -6.54 -31.06
N GLN A 450 8.64 -7.03 -29.83
CA GLN A 450 7.52 -7.55 -29.04
C GLN A 450 6.90 -6.50 -28.11
N GLU A 451 7.57 -5.37 -27.87
CA GLU A 451 7.11 -4.36 -26.91
C GLU A 451 7.25 -2.94 -27.46
N TYR A 452 6.20 -2.13 -27.27
CA TYR A 452 6.17 -0.70 -27.56
C TYR A 452 7.09 0.07 -26.59
N LEU A 453 7.97 0.91 -27.15
CA LEU A 453 8.93 1.75 -26.40
C LEU A 453 8.41 3.17 -26.23
N TYR A 454 8.18 3.89 -27.34
CA TYR A 454 7.76 5.29 -27.32
C TYR A 454 7.16 5.73 -28.66
N THR A 455 6.44 6.86 -28.67
CA THR A 455 5.93 7.52 -29.89
C THR A 455 6.58 8.89 -30.04
N LYS A 456 6.88 9.29 -31.27
CA LYS A 456 7.34 10.65 -31.62
C LYS A 456 6.27 11.37 -32.45
N PHE A 457 6.09 12.65 -32.18
CA PHE A 457 5.13 13.51 -32.86
C PHE A 457 5.89 14.63 -33.60
N TYR A 458 5.61 14.83 -34.88
CA TYR A 458 6.32 15.76 -35.75
C TYR A 458 5.41 16.86 -36.31
N ASP A 459 5.96 18.07 -36.44
CA ASP A 459 5.32 19.20 -37.13
C ASP A 459 5.47 19.14 -38.65
N ILE A 460 4.80 20.03 -39.37
CA ILE A 460 4.77 20.04 -40.84
C ILE A 460 6.15 20.22 -41.52
N GLU A 461 7.14 20.78 -40.80
CA GLU A 461 8.53 20.87 -41.25
C GLU A 461 9.34 19.61 -40.89
N ASN A 462 8.66 18.58 -40.39
CA ASN A 462 9.22 17.33 -39.88
C ASN A 462 10.14 17.51 -38.67
N ARG A 463 9.95 18.56 -37.88
CA ARG A 463 10.64 18.79 -36.60
C ARG A 463 9.92 18.04 -35.48
N LEU A 464 10.67 17.46 -34.55
CA LEU A 464 10.11 16.73 -33.41
C LEU A 464 9.45 17.70 -32.42
N LEU A 465 8.13 17.60 -32.24
CA LEU A 465 7.37 18.39 -31.28
C LEU A 465 7.47 17.83 -29.86
N ARG A 466 7.21 16.52 -29.71
CA ARG A 466 7.24 15.81 -28.42
C ARG A 466 7.36 14.31 -28.63
N SER A 467 7.66 13.56 -27.56
CA SER A 467 7.64 12.09 -27.56
C SER A 467 6.93 11.54 -26.33
N SER A 468 6.09 10.51 -26.49
CA SER A 468 5.51 9.76 -25.37
C SER A 468 6.40 8.57 -25.03
N ILE A 469 7.30 8.72 -24.06
CA ILE A 469 8.06 7.60 -23.53
C ILE A 469 7.13 6.76 -22.66
N LYS A 470 7.10 5.44 -22.86
CA LYS A 470 6.40 4.52 -21.96
C LYS A 470 7.12 4.56 -20.61
N TYR A 471 6.55 5.30 -19.67
CA TYR A 471 6.92 5.18 -18.28
C TYR A 471 6.37 3.85 -17.76
N GLY A 472 7.21 3.00 -17.18
CA GLY A 472 6.74 1.78 -16.51
C GLY A 472 5.77 2.10 -15.37
N TRP A 473 5.90 3.28 -14.77
CA TRP A 473 4.90 3.82 -13.85
C TRP A 473 4.89 5.36 -13.86
N VAL A 474 3.74 5.93 -13.50
CA VAL A 474 3.57 7.38 -13.26
C VAL A 474 2.96 7.57 -11.88
N LYS A 475 3.60 8.36 -11.02
CA LYS A 475 3.06 8.73 -9.71
C LYS A 475 2.81 10.24 -9.69
N LYS A 476 1.54 10.62 -9.57
CA LYS A 476 1.10 12.02 -9.45
C LYS A 476 0.95 12.37 -7.97
N HIS A 477 1.54 13.49 -7.54
CA HIS A 477 1.41 13.99 -6.18
C HIS A 477 0.75 15.38 -6.22
N ASP A 478 -0.48 15.46 -5.70
CA ASP A 478 -1.23 16.70 -5.41
C ASP A 478 -1.10 17.84 -6.44
N ASN A 479 -1.20 17.52 -7.74
CA ASN A 479 -1.11 18.46 -8.88
C ASN A 479 0.16 19.33 -8.96
N LYS A 480 1.17 19.07 -8.13
CA LYS A 480 2.41 19.87 -8.03
C LYS A 480 3.65 19.17 -8.54
N MET A 481 3.63 17.83 -8.60
CA MET A 481 4.80 17.07 -9.01
C MET A 481 4.41 15.74 -9.63
N ASN A 482 5.03 15.42 -10.76
CA ASN A 482 4.89 14.13 -11.44
C ASN A 482 6.23 13.38 -11.41
N PHE A 483 6.15 12.09 -11.08
CA PHE A 483 7.26 11.16 -11.19
C PHE A 483 6.98 10.16 -12.29
N TYR A 484 8.04 9.84 -13.01
CA TYR A 484 8.03 8.99 -14.17
C TYR A 484 9.17 7.98 -14.04
N GLY A 485 8.87 6.68 -14.12
CA GLY A 485 9.90 5.64 -14.06
C GLY A 485 9.92 4.72 -15.28
N ASP A 486 11.00 3.96 -15.45
CA ASP A 486 11.12 2.86 -16.42
C ASP A 486 10.36 1.60 -15.95
N LEU A 487 10.44 0.49 -16.71
CA LEU A 487 9.71 -0.75 -16.46
C LEU A 487 10.25 -1.51 -15.24
N GLU A 488 11.51 -1.27 -14.90
CA GLU A 488 12.24 -1.85 -13.77
C GLU A 488 11.95 -1.08 -12.46
N GLY A 489 11.28 0.07 -12.56
CA GLY A 489 10.88 0.88 -11.42
C GLY A 489 11.79 2.07 -11.15
N ASN A 490 12.84 2.30 -11.94
CA ASN A 490 13.79 3.40 -11.74
C ASN A 490 13.20 4.73 -12.21
N PRO A 491 13.33 5.83 -11.44
CA PRO A 491 12.78 7.13 -11.81
C PRO A 491 13.63 7.78 -12.93
N ILE A 492 13.07 7.96 -14.13
CA ILE A 492 13.77 8.55 -15.28
C ILE A 492 13.49 10.04 -15.46
N LEU A 493 12.36 10.53 -14.93
CA LEU A 493 11.97 11.92 -15.04
C LEU A 493 11.16 12.36 -13.82
N ARG A 494 11.43 13.57 -13.36
CA ARG A 494 10.62 14.27 -12.36
C ARG A 494 10.30 15.67 -12.87
N GLU A 495 9.06 16.10 -12.73
CA GLU A 495 8.58 17.39 -13.23
C GLU A 495 7.75 18.12 -12.17
N TYR A 496 7.93 19.43 -12.05
CA TYR A 496 7.24 20.30 -11.10
C TYR A 496 6.22 21.20 -11.79
N TYR A 497 5.04 21.31 -11.19
CA TYR A 497 3.90 22.02 -11.75
C TYR A 497 3.33 23.02 -10.75
N ASP A 498 2.86 24.16 -11.25
CA ASP A 498 2.00 25.10 -10.54
C ASP A 498 0.83 25.48 -11.46
N ASN A 499 -0.40 25.43 -10.95
CA ASN A 499 -1.63 25.58 -11.74
C ASN A 499 -1.63 24.78 -13.06
N TYR A 500 -1.17 23.52 -13.01
CA TYR A 500 -1.05 22.62 -14.17
C TYR A 500 -0.05 23.03 -15.26
N MET A 501 0.72 24.09 -15.07
CA MET A 501 1.83 24.46 -15.94
C MET A 501 3.16 24.00 -15.35
N LEU A 502 4.04 23.46 -16.18
CA LEU A 502 5.42 23.13 -15.78
C LEU A 502 6.09 24.42 -15.30
N THR A 503 6.63 24.43 -14.08
CA THR A 503 7.21 25.62 -13.47
C THR A 503 8.51 25.29 -12.75
N THR A 504 9.42 26.27 -12.73
CA THR A 504 10.61 26.17 -11.89
C THR A 504 10.23 26.26 -10.42
N ASN A 505 10.69 25.28 -9.63
CA ASN A 505 10.49 25.28 -8.19
C ASN A 505 11.23 26.48 -7.55
N PRO A 506 10.56 27.38 -6.82
CA PRO A 506 11.21 28.57 -6.24
C PRO A 506 12.36 28.26 -5.29
N SER A 507 12.30 27.12 -4.59
CA SER A 507 13.32 26.69 -3.63
C SER A 507 14.52 26.04 -4.30
N TRP A 508 14.32 25.36 -5.44
CA TRP A 508 15.32 24.48 -6.04
C TRP A 508 15.78 24.91 -7.44
N LYS A 509 15.17 25.94 -8.03
CA LYS A 509 15.56 26.60 -9.29
C LYS A 509 15.60 25.72 -10.54
N TYR A 510 14.93 24.57 -10.53
CA TYR A 510 14.68 23.73 -11.71
C TYR A 510 13.20 23.31 -11.79
N ALA A 511 12.75 22.98 -12.99
CA ALA A 511 11.42 22.45 -13.28
C ALA A 511 11.42 20.95 -13.58
N ARG A 512 12.56 20.40 -14.03
CA ARG A 512 12.72 19.00 -14.43
C ARG A 512 14.01 18.38 -13.90
N ILE A 513 13.94 17.10 -13.55
CA ILE A 513 15.11 16.25 -13.27
C ILE A 513 15.05 15.05 -14.21
N VAL A 514 16.11 14.82 -14.99
CA VAL A 514 16.23 13.68 -15.91
C VAL A 514 17.31 12.74 -15.40
N ASN A 515 16.98 11.47 -15.25
CA ASN A 515 17.91 10.42 -14.87
C ASN A 515 18.04 9.40 -16.01
N LYS A 516 19.22 8.79 -16.19
CA LYS A 516 19.43 7.64 -17.08
C LYS A 516 20.15 6.53 -16.34
N TYR A 517 19.79 5.29 -16.68
CA TYR A 517 20.34 4.08 -16.10
C TYR A 517 20.99 3.20 -17.18
N ASP A 518 21.97 2.39 -16.81
CA ASP A 518 22.46 1.30 -17.65
C ASP A 518 21.55 0.06 -17.57
N GLU A 519 21.85 -1.01 -18.34
CA GLU A 519 21.05 -2.25 -18.37
C GLU A 519 20.95 -2.98 -17.01
N LYS A 520 21.80 -2.62 -16.04
CA LYS A 520 21.80 -3.20 -14.69
C LYS A 520 21.09 -2.31 -13.67
N GLY A 521 20.54 -1.18 -14.10
CA GLY A 521 19.88 -0.21 -13.22
C GLY A 521 20.84 0.76 -12.52
N ASN A 522 22.11 0.87 -12.94
CA ASN A 522 23.03 1.85 -12.35
C ASN A 522 22.83 3.22 -12.98
N GLU A 523 22.77 4.29 -12.17
CA GLU A 523 22.55 5.66 -12.67
C GLU A 523 23.78 6.20 -13.40
N ILE A 524 23.70 6.36 -14.72
CA ILE A 524 24.78 6.91 -15.56
C ILE A 524 24.65 8.43 -15.80
N LEU A 525 23.46 9.00 -15.56
CA LEU A 525 23.20 10.43 -15.74
C LEU A 525 22.15 10.92 -14.74
N GLU A 526 22.38 12.11 -14.20
CA GLU A 526 21.36 12.95 -13.58
C GLU A 526 21.55 14.39 -14.09
N ALA A 527 20.47 15.06 -14.52
CA ALA A 527 20.52 16.40 -15.07
C ALA A 527 19.28 17.24 -14.72
N TYR A 528 19.47 18.53 -14.48
CA TYR A 528 18.42 19.47 -14.08
C TYR A 528 18.13 20.50 -15.18
N TYR A 529 16.86 20.81 -15.39
CA TYR A 529 16.42 21.74 -16.43
C TYR A 529 15.33 22.69 -15.91
N ASP A 530 15.27 23.90 -16.48
CA ASP A 530 14.17 24.84 -16.28
C ASP A 530 12.91 24.44 -17.08
N GLU A 531 11.86 25.26 -16.99
CA GLU A 531 10.60 25.04 -17.73
C GLU A 531 10.75 25.11 -19.26
N ASN A 532 11.85 25.69 -19.76
CA ASN A 532 12.17 25.83 -21.18
C ASN A 532 13.18 24.76 -21.67
N ASN A 533 13.43 23.72 -20.89
CA ASN A 533 14.41 22.67 -21.14
C ASN A 533 15.87 23.17 -21.23
N LYS A 534 16.21 24.32 -20.65
CA LYS A 534 17.60 24.76 -20.55
C LYS A 534 18.25 24.15 -19.31
N PRO A 535 19.49 23.64 -19.40
CA PRO A 535 20.21 23.13 -18.24
C PRO A 535 20.36 24.22 -17.18
N VAL A 536 20.05 23.88 -15.93
CA VAL A 536 20.19 24.79 -14.78
C VAL A 536 20.83 24.06 -13.61
N SER A 537 21.45 24.80 -12.69
CA SER A 537 22.02 24.21 -11.46
C SER A 537 20.94 24.03 -10.40
N ASP A 538 20.97 22.91 -9.69
CA ASP A 538 20.15 22.66 -8.49
C ASP A 538 20.62 23.45 -7.25
N GLY A 539 21.61 24.33 -7.42
CA GLY A 539 22.35 24.98 -6.35
C GLY A 539 23.73 24.34 -6.08
N ASN A 540 24.06 23.25 -6.76
CA ASN A 540 25.30 22.51 -6.62
C ASN A 540 25.91 22.12 -7.99
N TYR A 541 25.15 21.43 -8.85
CA TYR A 541 25.54 21.10 -10.23
C TYR A 541 24.33 21.06 -11.15
N ALA A 542 24.54 21.18 -12.47
CA ALA A 542 23.47 21.01 -13.46
C ALA A 542 23.40 19.59 -13.99
N ARG A 543 24.53 18.88 -14.03
CA ARG A 543 24.62 17.52 -14.57
C ARG A 543 25.68 16.68 -13.86
N LYS A 544 25.32 15.45 -13.49
CA LYS A 544 26.21 14.41 -12.94
C LYS A 544 26.28 13.24 -13.90
N VAL A 545 27.47 12.74 -14.16
CA VAL A 545 27.71 11.55 -14.99
C VAL A 545 28.50 10.52 -14.21
N CYS A 546 28.05 9.28 -14.28
CA CYS A 546 28.73 8.14 -13.67
C CYS A 546 29.10 7.12 -14.75
N LYS A 547 30.18 6.35 -14.53
CA LYS A 547 30.50 5.16 -15.31
C LYS A 547 30.75 3.98 -14.39
N TYR A 548 30.40 2.78 -14.85
CA TYR A 548 30.52 1.54 -14.09
C TYR A 548 31.38 0.53 -14.85
N ASP A 549 32.05 -0.36 -14.13
CA ASP A 549 32.72 -1.52 -14.71
C ASP A 549 31.73 -2.67 -15.02
N LYS A 550 32.23 -3.78 -15.57
CA LYS A 550 31.40 -4.97 -15.88
C LYS A 550 30.75 -5.61 -14.65
N GLN A 551 31.25 -5.37 -13.45
CA GLN A 551 30.70 -5.92 -12.20
C GLN A 551 29.65 -4.99 -11.58
N GLY A 552 29.52 -3.76 -12.08
CA GLY A 552 28.61 -2.74 -11.55
C GLY A 552 29.26 -1.80 -10.54
N ASN A 553 30.59 -1.82 -10.39
CA ASN A 553 31.29 -0.90 -9.51
C ASN A 553 31.48 0.46 -10.22
N GLU A 554 31.20 1.57 -9.54
CA GLU A 554 31.34 2.92 -10.09
C GLU A 554 32.82 3.27 -10.28
N ILE A 555 33.30 3.47 -11.50
CA ILE A 555 34.71 3.78 -11.81
C ILE A 555 34.98 5.27 -12.04
N LEU A 556 33.95 6.06 -12.32
CA LEU A 556 34.06 7.48 -12.62
C LEU A 556 32.80 8.22 -12.18
N ARG A 557 32.99 9.41 -11.59
CA ARG A 557 31.96 10.41 -11.34
C ARG A 557 32.43 11.78 -11.80
N GLU A 558 31.59 12.52 -12.50
CA GLU A 558 31.88 13.88 -12.96
C GLU A 558 30.66 14.79 -12.78
N TYR A 559 30.90 16.04 -12.35
CA TYR A 559 29.87 17.05 -12.11
C TYR A 559 30.11 18.27 -12.99
N TYR A 560 29.04 18.77 -13.61
CA TYR A 560 29.09 19.84 -14.59
C TYR A 560 28.10 20.97 -14.25
N ASP A 561 28.47 22.20 -14.57
CA ASP A 561 27.61 23.38 -14.53
C ASP A 561 26.65 23.42 -15.72
N ALA A 562 25.75 24.42 -15.74
CA ALA A 562 24.77 24.64 -16.80
C ALA A 562 25.40 24.91 -18.18
N ASN A 563 26.68 25.33 -18.22
CA ASN A 563 27.46 25.59 -19.42
C ASN A 563 28.33 24.38 -19.81
N ASN A 564 28.06 23.20 -19.25
CA ASN A 564 28.75 21.95 -19.56
C ASN A 564 30.24 21.93 -19.13
N ARG A 565 30.64 22.74 -18.14
CA ARG A 565 32.01 22.78 -17.59
C ARG A 565 32.06 22.06 -16.25
N LEU A 566 33.17 21.39 -15.94
CA LEU A 566 33.34 20.73 -14.64
C LEU A 566 33.18 21.73 -13.49
N VAL A 567 32.45 21.36 -12.43
CA VAL A 567 32.21 22.25 -11.28
C VAL A 567 32.45 21.52 -9.98
N ASN A 568 33.07 22.18 -9.00
CA ASN A 568 33.20 21.62 -7.66
C ASN A 568 31.83 21.59 -7.00
N THR A 569 31.48 20.45 -6.42
CA THR A 569 30.26 20.33 -5.64
C THR A 569 30.50 20.77 -4.19
N TRP A 570 29.43 20.86 -3.40
CA TRP A 570 29.47 21.03 -1.94
C TRP A 570 30.43 20.06 -1.20
N VAL A 571 30.70 18.87 -1.77
CA VAL A 571 31.63 17.85 -1.24
C VAL A 571 33.10 18.20 -1.52
N GLY A 572 33.38 19.15 -2.42
CA GLY A 572 34.71 19.74 -2.63
C GLY A 572 35.53 19.16 -3.79
N TYR A 573 34.90 18.46 -4.75
CA TYR A 573 35.53 17.99 -5.99
C TYR A 573 34.54 18.04 -7.16
N ALA A 574 35.09 18.08 -8.38
CA ALA A 574 34.34 18.07 -9.64
C ALA A 574 34.37 16.69 -10.32
N LYS A 575 35.40 15.88 -10.03
CA LYS A 575 35.54 14.53 -10.58
C LYS A 575 36.09 13.56 -9.54
N ALA A 576 35.57 12.35 -9.50
CA ALA A 576 36.10 11.23 -8.72
C ALA A 576 36.39 10.02 -9.62
N VAL A 577 37.49 9.33 -9.37
CA VAL A 577 37.87 8.09 -10.06
C VAL A 577 38.07 7.01 -9.01
N PHE A 578 37.49 5.84 -9.23
CA PHE A 578 37.54 4.72 -8.29
C PHE A 578 38.24 3.54 -8.94
N LYS A 579 39.00 2.78 -8.14
CA LYS A 579 39.66 1.54 -8.57
C LYS A 579 39.30 0.42 -7.61
N TYR A 580 39.13 -0.78 -8.16
CA TYR A 580 38.72 -1.98 -7.43
C TYR A 580 39.70 -3.12 -7.69
N ASP A 581 39.80 -4.05 -6.74
CA ASP A 581 40.46 -5.34 -6.96
C ASP A 581 39.53 -6.33 -7.70
N LYS A 582 40.04 -7.54 -7.99
CA LYS A 582 39.28 -8.59 -8.68
C LYS A 582 38.02 -9.07 -7.92
N ASN A 583 37.96 -8.83 -6.62
CA ASN A 583 36.87 -9.23 -5.75
C ASN A 583 35.83 -8.09 -5.56
N GLY A 584 36.05 -6.93 -6.18
CA GLY A 584 35.17 -5.76 -6.06
C GLY A 584 35.47 -4.88 -4.84
N ASN A 585 36.56 -5.11 -4.11
CA ASN A 585 36.95 -4.23 -3.00
C ASN A 585 37.57 -2.94 -3.54
N THR A 586 37.21 -1.78 -2.98
CA THR A 586 37.77 -0.50 -3.43
C THR A 586 39.23 -0.38 -2.99
N ILE A 587 40.18 -0.34 -3.91
CA ILE A 587 41.61 -0.17 -3.60
C ILE A 587 42.06 1.29 -3.63
N SER A 588 41.35 2.17 -4.35
CA SER A 588 41.64 3.61 -4.29
C SER A 588 40.50 4.49 -4.76
N LYS A 589 40.44 5.72 -4.24
CA LYS A 589 39.58 6.80 -4.74
C LYS A 589 40.43 8.05 -4.97
N GLU A 590 40.29 8.67 -6.13
CA GLU A 590 41.00 9.90 -6.51
C GLU A 590 40.01 11.02 -6.79
N TYR A 591 40.24 12.20 -6.22
CA TYR A 591 39.38 13.37 -6.29
C TYR A 591 40.08 14.52 -7.02
N TYR A 592 39.39 15.12 -7.98
CA TYR A 592 39.89 16.18 -8.85
C TYR A 592 38.99 17.41 -8.74
N LYS A 593 39.61 18.57 -8.55
CA LYS A 593 38.91 19.85 -8.38
C LYS A 593 38.98 20.68 -9.66
N ASN A 594 37.97 21.51 -9.87
CA ASN A 594 38.10 22.66 -10.75
C ASN A 594 38.77 23.81 -9.98
N SER A 595 39.68 24.57 -10.60
CA SER A 595 40.56 25.54 -9.92
C SER A 595 39.79 26.68 -9.23
N GLY A 596 40.24 27.12 -8.05
CA GLY A 596 39.85 28.42 -7.46
C GLY A 596 39.08 28.39 -6.13
N GLU A 597 38.83 27.24 -5.51
CA GLU A 597 38.12 27.15 -4.21
C GLU A 597 38.93 26.49 -3.09
N ALA A 598 38.60 26.82 -1.84
CA ALA A 598 39.27 26.32 -0.63
C ALA A 598 39.12 24.80 -0.44
N ASP A 599 40.18 24.17 0.07
CA ASP A 599 40.28 22.70 0.24
C ASP A 599 39.33 22.15 1.32
N LYS A 600 38.07 21.84 0.96
CA LYS A 600 37.17 21.04 1.82
C LYS A 600 37.69 19.61 2.01
N ILE A 601 38.15 18.99 0.93
CA ILE A 601 38.92 17.73 0.98
C ILE A 601 40.41 18.08 0.90
N THR A 602 41.18 17.62 1.89
CA THR A 602 42.61 17.93 2.03
C THR A 602 43.54 16.97 1.31
N TYR A 603 43.03 15.82 0.87
CA TYR A 603 43.77 14.80 0.14
C TYR A 603 43.24 14.67 -1.29
N LYS A 604 44.12 14.29 -2.22
CA LYS A 604 43.76 13.97 -3.62
C LYS A 604 43.34 12.51 -3.77
N ARG A 605 44.02 11.61 -3.05
CA ARG A 605 43.84 10.16 -3.22
C ARG A 605 43.75 9.47 -1.88
N VAL A 606 42.83 8.52 -1.74
CA VAL A 606 42.80 7.57 -0.63
C VAL A 606 43.05 6.17 -1.18
N VAL A 607 43.87 5.39 -0.49
CA VAL A 607 44.20 4.00 -0.82
C VAL A 607 43.72 3.10 0.31
N TYR A 608 43.17 1.96 -0.07
CA TYR A 608 42.79 0.89 0.84
C TYR A 608 43.58 -0.36 0.51
N GLN A 609 44.01 -1.09 1.54
CA GLN A 609 44.67 -2.39 1.39
C GLN A 609 43.86 -3.46 2.09
N TYR A 610 43.88 -4.65 1.51
CA TYR A 610 43.18 -5.83 2.02
C TYR A 610 44.14 -7.00 2.13
N ASP A 611 43.93 -7.87 3.12
CA ASP A 611 44.66 -9.14 3.20
C ASP A 611 44.10 -10.19 2.23
N THR A 612 44.68 -11.39 2.22
CA THR A 612 44.26 -12.49 1.34
C THR A 612 42.86 -13.03 1.64
N GLU A 613 42.33 -12.76 2.83
CA GLU A 613 40.98 -13.14 3.26
C GLU A 613 39.96 -12.03 2.93
N GLY A 614 40.42 -10.87 2.44
CA GLY A 614 39.58 -9.73 2.10
C GLY A 614 39.31 -8.78 3.26
N ASN A 615 39.99 -8.92 4.40
CA ASN A 615 39.85 -7.97 5.51
C ASN A 615 40.59 -6.66 5.20
N HIS A 616 39.99 -5.53 5.55
CA HIS A 616 40.55 -4.21 5.30
C HIS A 616 41.68 -3.90 6.31
N VAL A 617 42.94 -3.91 5.86
CA VAL A 617 44.13 -3.82 6.73
C VAL A 617 44.80 -2.45 6.75
N SER A 618 44.50 -1.56 5.80
CA SER A 618 45.07 -0.20 5.82
C SER A 618 44.22 0.81 5.05
N THR A 619 44.16 2.04 5.55
CA THR A 619 43.68 3.23 4.84
C THR A 619 44.76 4.30 4.84
N GLU A 620 45.09 4.88 3.69
CA GLU A 620 46.13 5.91 3.52
C GLU A 620 45.65 7.09 2.68
N TYR A 621 45.91 8.32 3.14
CA TYR A 621 45.53 9.56 2.45
C TYR A 621 46.74 10.27 1.85
N TYR A 622 46.66 10.62 0.58
CA TYR A 622 47.75 11.21 -0.21
C TYR A 622 47.36 12.57 -0.80
N ASP A 623 48.30 13.52 -0.78
CA ASP A 623 48.18 14.83 -1.41
C ASP A 623 48.31 14.77 -2.95
N ASN A 624 48.33 15.94 -3.60
CA ASN A 624 48.49 16.05 -5.05
C ASN A 624 49.90 15.68 -5.57
N LYS A 625 50.90 15.59 -4.69
CA LYS A 625 52.28 15.16 -4.94
C LYS A 625 52.52 13.71 -4.52
N ASN A 626 51.47 12.94 -4.23
CA ASN A 626 51.53 11.56 -3.74
C ASN A 626 52.31 11.40 -2.41
N LYS A 627 52.30 12.40 -1.53
CA LYS A 627 52.82 12.30 -0.16
C LYS A 627 51.68 12.08 0.83
N LEU A 628 51.92 11.34 1.91
CA LEU A 628 50.94 11.15 2.99
C LEU A 628 50.52 12.51 3.56
N ILE A 629 49.23 12.69 3.79
CA ILE A 629 48.67 13.94 4.32
C ILE A 629 47.57 13.65 5.32
N LEU A 630 47.47 14.48 6.36
CA LEU A 630 46.42 14.37 7.35
C LEU A 630 45.04 14.61 6.72
N ASN A 631 44.13 13.66 6.88
CA ASN A 631 42.71 13.94 6.64
C ASN A 631 42.18 14.79 7.81
N LYS A 632 42.01 16.10 7.59
CA LYS A 632 41.54 17.04 8.63
C LYS A 632 40.25 16.62 9.34
N SER A 633 39.34 15.90 8.67
CA SER A 633 38.09 15.43 9.28
C SER A 633 38.27 14.19 10.15
N LYS A 634 39.31 13.39 9.92
CA LYS A 634 39.56 12.13 10.63
C LYS A 634 40.74 12.19 11.59
N GLY A 635 41.64 13.16 11.43
CA GLY A 635 42.78 13.38 12.32
C GLY A 635 43.98 12.45 12.11
N TYR A 636 43.99 11.61 11.07
CA TYR A 636 45.13 10.75 10.73
C TYR A 636 45.44 10.77 9.22
N ALA A 637 46.65 10.38 8.85
CA ALA A 637 47.08 10.18 7.46
C ALA A 637 47.07 8.70 7.05
N ARG A 638 47.35 7.79 8.00
CA ARG A 638 47.26 6.35 7.80
C ARG A 638 46.61 5.65 9.00
N ALA A 639 45.73 4.70 8.75
CA ALA A 639 45.20 3.77 9.75
C ALA A 639 45.56 2.34 9.35
N VAL A 640 45.97 1.51 10.31
CA VAL A 640 46.38 0.11 10.10
C VAL A 640 45.54 -0.80 10.99
N TYR A 641 45.13 -1.95 10.45
CA TYR A 641 44.31 -2.95 11.12
C TYR A 641 44.94 -4.34 10.97
N GLN A 642 44.77 -5.20 11.97
CA GLN A 642 45.11 -6.62 11.86
C GLN A 642 43.96 -7.49 12.36
N PHE A 643 43.82 -8.66 11.76
CA PHE A 643 42.78 -9.63 12.05
C PHE A 643 43.39 -10.97 12.44
N ASP A 644 42.71 -11.72 13.31
CA ASP A 644 43.03 -13.13 13.54
C ASP A 644 42.52 -14.02 12.39
N LYS A 645 42.88 -15.31 12.40
CA LYS A 645 42.45 -16.32 11.40
C LYS A 645 40.93 -16.53 11.31
N LYS A 646 40.14 -15.92 12.21
CA LYS A 646 38.68 -15.98 12.21
C LYS A 646 38.06 -14.65 11.77
N GLY A 647 38.86 -13.72 11.23
CA GLY A 647 38.42 -12.41 10.75
C GLY A 647 38.09 -11.42 11.88
N LYS A 648 38.55 -11.64 13.11
CA LYS A 648 38.32 -10.69 14.22
C LYS A 648 39.46 -9.69 14.31
N GLN A 649 39.12 -8.41 14.38
CA GLN A 649 40.10 -7.33 14.51
C GLN A 649 40.83 -7.42 15.87
N ILE A 650 42.14 -7.61 15.82
CA ILE A 650 43.04 -7.72 16.98
C ILE A 650 43.91 -6.48 17.17
N LEU A 651 44.03 -5.63 16.15
CA LEU A 651 44.82 -4.41 16.19
C LEU A 651 44.14 -3.27 15.44
N GLU A 652 44.32 -2.05 15.95
CA GLU A 652 44.04 -0.79 15.28
C GLU A 652 45.11 0.23 15.65
N GLU A 653 45.71 0.90 14.67
CA GLU A 653 46.77 1.91 14.85
C GLU A 653 46.57 3.11 13.92
N TYR A 654 46.80 4.32 14.43
CA TYR A 654 46.68 5.57 13.66
C TYR A 654 48.00 6.32 13.58
N TYR A 655 48.33 6.84 12.40
CA TYR A 655 49.57 7.54 12.12
C TYR A 655 49.35 8.91 11.47
N ASP A 656 50.23 9.85 11.77
CA ASP A 656 50.33 11.16 11.14
C ASP A 656 50.96 11.10 9.73
N GLN A 657 51.08 12.25 9.09
CA GLN A 657 51.69 12.42 7.76
C GLN A 657 53.19 12.07 7.69
N ASN A 658 53.85 11.90 8.84
CA ASN A 658 55.25 11.47 8.97
C ASN A 658 55.38 10.00 9.37
N ASN A 659 54.29 9.22 9.32
CA ASN A 659 54.21 7.84 9.80
C ASN A 659 54.53 7.65 11.30
N LYS A 660 54.28 8.67 12.13
CA LYS A 660 54.37 8.55 13.61
C LYS A 660 52.99 8.33 14.19
N MET A 661 52.87 7.49 15.23
CA MET A 661 51.57 7.24 15.88
C MET A 661 50.96 8.56 16.39
N ILE A 662 49.67 8.75 16.13
CA ILE A 662 48.94 9.96 16.51
C ILE A 662 47.74 9.63 17.38
N PHE A 663 47.56 10.42 18.43
CA PHE A 663 46.38 10.33 19.29
C PHE A 663 45.17 10.95 18.59
N LEU A 664 44.09 10.18 18.45
CA LEU A 664 42.84 10.68 17.90
C LEU A 664 41.89 11.08 19.03
N LYS A 665 41.55 12.36 19.10
CA LYS A 665 40.66 12.90 20.14
C LYS A 665 39.27 12.26 20.12
N ASP A 666 38.73 12.00 18.93
CA ASP A 666 37.39 11.42 18.77
C ASP A 666 37.36 9.93 19.14
N GLU A 667 38.47 9.21 18.95
CA GLU A 667 38.57 7.79 19.29
C GLU A 667 39.07 7.56 20.72
N GLY A 668 39.88 8.48 21.26
CA GLY A 668 40.42 8.44 22.62
C GLY A 668 41.68 7.58 22.79
N TYR A 669 42.35 7.18 21.71
CA TYR A 669 43.61 6.41 21.71
C TYR A 669 44.39 6.58 20.39
N ALA A 670 45.64 6.11 20.36
CA ALA A 670 46.45 5.99 19.13
C ALA A 670 46.54 4.53 18.64
N ARG A 671 46.50 3.57 19.57
CA ARG A 671 46.47 2.13 19.28
C ARG A 671 45.51 1.36 20.20
N MET A 672 44.81 0.38 19.65
CA MET A 672 43.98 -0.58 20.38
C MET A 672 44.41 -2.01 20.06
N VAL A 673 44.49 -2.86 21.08
CA VAL A 673 44.80 -4.29 20.97
C VAL A 673 43.65 -5.11 21.56
N LYS A 674 43.25 -6.19 20.87
CA LYS A 674 42.27 -7.17 21.34
C LYS A 674 42.83 -8.58 21.26
N GLN A 675 42.40 -9.45 22.17
CA GLN A 675 42.67 -10.89 22.09
C GLN A 675 41.40 -11.68 22.32
N PHE A 676 41.31 -12.83 21.66
CA PHE A 676 40.16 -13.74 21.72
C PHE A 676 40.63 -15.14 22.13
N ASP A 677 39.77 -15.88 22.83
CA ASP A 677 39.99 -17.31 23.07
C ASP A 677 39.67 -18.17 21.82
N GLU A 678 39.91 -19.48 21.91
CA GLU A 678 39.63 -20.41 20.81
C GLU A 678 38.15 -20.45 20.39
N LYS A 679 37.21 -20.07 21.27
CA LYS A 679 35.77 -19.98 20.97
C LYS A 679 35.39 -18.60 20.42
N GLY A 680 36.36 -17.70 20.25
CA GLY A 680 36.17 -16.36 19.74
C GLY A 680 35.58 -15.38 20.77
N LYS A 681 35.62 -15.64 22.07
CA LYS A 681 35.21 -14.67 23.09
C LYS A 681 36.38 -13.74 23.41
N GLN A 682 36.12 -12.44 23.54
CA GLN A 682 37.16 -11.44 23.81
C GLN A 682 37.67 -11.57 25.24
N ILE A 683 38.95 -11.93 25.40
CA ILE A 683 39.61 -12.10 26.70
C ILE A 683 40.41 -10.87 27.13
N LEU A 684 40.80 -10.01 26.16
CA LEU A 684 41.57 -8.80 26.42
C LEU A 684 41.17 -7.67 25.47
N GLU A 685 41.17 -6.45 25.98
CA GLU A 685 41.18 -5.20 25.22
C GLU A 685 42.09 -4.19 25.92
N ALA A 686 42.96 -3.49 25.19
CA ALA A 686 43.89 -2.52 25.74
C ALA A 686 44.09 -1.31 24.80
N TYR A 687 44.21 -0.12 25.39
CA TYR A 687 44.35 1.15 24.68
C TYR A 687 45.71 1.81 24.98
N TYR A 688 46.33 2.38 23.95
CA TYR A 688 47.66 2.98 24.03
C TYR A 688 47.68 4.38 23.43
N GLY A 689 48.48 5.26 24.02
CA GLY A 689 48.76 6.61 23.52
C GLY A 689 49.75 6.61 22.36
N SER A 690 50.04 7.80 21.83
CA SER A 690 51.01 8.00 20.75
C SER A 690 52.46 7.66 21.14
N ASP A 691 52.74 7.57 22.45
CA ASP A 691 53.99 7.11 23.03
C ASP A 691 54.05 5.58 23.23
N ASN A 692 53.02 4.87 22.74
CA ASN A 692 52.84 3.42 22.87
C ASN A 692 52.71 2.91 24.32
N LYS A 693 52.38 3.78 25.28
CA LYS A 693 52.09 3.38 26.66
C LYS A 693 50.60 3.21 26.88
N LEU A 694 50.21 2.37 27.83
CA LEU A 694 48.82 2.20 28.22
C LEU A 694 48.22 3.56 28.60
N MET A 695 47.00 3.81 28.18
CA MET A 695 46.30 5.04 28.50
C MET A 695 44.83 4.79 28.78
N ASN A 696 44.25 5.55 29.71
CA ASN A 696 42.81 5.54 29.89
C ASN A 696 42.16 6.20 28.68
N ARG A 697 41.23 5.50 28.03
CA ARG A 697 40.54 6.03 26.86
C ARG A 697 39.74 7.30 27.22
N GLU A 698 40.12 8.44 26.64
CA GLU A 698 39.46 9.73 26.87
C GLU A 698 38.27 9.94 25.90
N GLY A 699 37.31 10.80 26.26
CA GLY A 699 36.22 11.20 25.35
C GLY A 699 34.96 10.32 25.36
N ILE A 700 34.97 9.19 26.08
CA ILE A 700 33.78 8.38 26.35
C ILE A 700 33.67 8.12 27.86
N ILE A 701 32.45 7.91 28.37
CA ILE A 701 32.09 7.63 29.77
C ILE A 701 32.76 6.34 30.34
N TYR A 702 33.70 5.72 29.61
CA TYR A 702 34.27 4.38 29.86
C TYR A 702 35.78 4.38 30.21
N GLY A 703 36.34 5.41 30.84
CA GLY A 703 37.79 5.59 31.00
C GLY A 703 38.55 4.48 31.76
N TYR A 704 38.95 3.41 31.08
CA TYR A 704 39.93 2.40 31.49
C TYR A 704 41.00 2.26 30.40
N ALA A 705 42.16 1.71 30.74
CA ALA A 705 43.23 1.43 29.78
C ALA A 705 43.24 -0.02 29.31
N LYS A 706 42.82 -0.95 30.17
CA LYS A 706 42.81 -2.38 29.86
C LYS A 706 41.60 -3.08 30.48
N LYS A 707 41.01 -4.01 29.74
CA LYS A 707 39.91 -4.87 30.16
C LYS A 707 40.29 -6.33 29.99
N LEU A 708 40.03 -7.15 30.99
CA LEU A 708 40.21 -8.60 30.97
C LEU A 708 38.88 -9.32 31.19
N ASN A 709 38.64 -10.40 30.44
CA ASN A 709 37.51 -11.29 30.67
C ASN A 709 37.97 -12.75 30.79
N LYS A 710 37.24 -13.56 31.57
CA LYS A 710 37.36 -15.03 31.55
C LYS A 710 35.99 -15.66 31.35
N TYR A 711 35.97 -16.80 30.68
CA TYR A 711 34.78 -17.57 30.36
C TYR A 711 34.92 -19.01 30.85
N ASP A 712 33.79 -19.64 31.17
CA ASP A 712 33.75 -21.08 31.43
C ASP A 712 33.71 -21.89 30.12
N ASN A 713 33.72 -23.24 30.24
CA ASN A 713 33.67 -24.13 29.08
C ASN A 713 32.35 -24.04 28.27
N LYS A 714 31.27 -23.49 28.85
CA LYS A 714 30.00 -23.26 28.16
C LYS A 714 29.93 -21.89 27.49
N GLY A 715 30.95 -21.04 27.70
CA GLY A 715 31.05 -19.70 27.12
C GLY A 715 30.36 -18.62 27.95
N ASN A 716 29.99 -18.89 29.20
CA ASN A 716 29.45 -17.89 30.13
C ASN A 716 30.59 -17.06 30.73
N LYS A 717 30.40 -15.75 30.89
CA LYS A 717 31.44 -14.85 31.41
C LYS A 717 31.55 -14.97 32.93
N ILE A 718 32.64 -15.53 33.43
CA ILE A 718 32.87 -15.76 34.87
C ILE A 718 33.70 -14.65 35.53
N LEU A 719 34.44 -13.85 34.75
CA LEU A 719 35.24 -12.73 35.26
C LEU A 719 35.25 -11.58 34.26
N GLU A 720 35.21 -10.34 34.77
CA GLU A 720 35.41 -9.09 34.04
C GLU A 720 36.17 -8.10 34.93
N GLU A 721 37.33 -7.61 34.49
CA GLU A 721 38.20 -6.70 35.24
C GLU A 721 38.60 -5.49 34.38
N TYR A 722 38.61 -4.31 34.99
CA TYR A 722 39.00 -3.04 34.37
C TYR A 722 40.22 -2.46 35.07
N TYR A 723 41.22 -2.06 34.28
CA TYR A 723 42.49 -1.50 34.75
C TYR A 723 42.75 -0.13 34.15
N ASP A 724 43.39 0.74 34.94
CA ASP A 724 43.89 2.03 34.49
C ASP A 724 45.22 1.92 33.74
N LYS A 725 45.74 3.08 33.30
CA LYS A 725 47.03 3.23 32.61
C LYS A 725 48.23 2.69 33.39
N ASP A 726 48.12 2.58 34.71
CA ASP A 726 49.17 2.10 35.62
C ASP A 726 48.96 0.60 35.96
N ASN A 727 48.04 -0.09 35.26
CA ASN A 727 47.60 -1.48 35.50
C ASN A 727 46.99 -1.70 36.90
N LYS A 728 46.37 -0.70 37.51
CA LYS A 728 45.60 -0.85 38.75
C LYS A 728 44.11 -0.94 38.45
N LEU A 729 43.35 -1.66 39.27
CA LEU A 729 41.89 -1.76 39.09
C LEU A 729 41.26 -0.37 39.12
N ILE A 730 40.33 -0.10 38.20
CA ILE A 730 39.64 1.20 38.12
C ILE A 730 38.14 1.02 38.05
N PHE A 731 37.41 1.81 38.84
CA PHE A 731 35.97 1.85 38.78
C PHE A 731 35.48 2.50 37.50
N VAL A 732 34.69 1.75 36.71
CA VAL A 732 34.09 2.26 35.49
C VAL A 732 32.62 2.60 35.75
N LYS A 733 32.27 3.89 35.70
CA LYS A 733 30.95 4.43 36.09
C LYS A 733 29.77 3.70 35.44
N ASN A 734 29.85 3.40 34.15
CA ASN A 734 28.78 2.69 33.43
C ASN A 734 28.71 1.19 33.73
N ALA A 735 29.85 0.58 34.10
CA ALA A 735 29.86 -0.80 34.56
C ALA A 735 29.34 -0.90 36.01
N GLY A 736 29.68 0.09 36.85
CA GLY A 736 29.34 0.12 38.27
C GLY A 736 30.29 -0.71 39.15
N TYR A 737 31.44 -1.12 38.62
CA TYR A 737 32.46 -1.92 39.32
C TYR A 737 33.82 -1.80 38.63
N ALA A 738 34.89 -2.14 39.35
CA ALA A 738 36.21 -2.37 38.78
C ALA A 738 36.43 -3.85 38.39
N LYS A 739 35.78 -4.77 39.13
CA LYS A 739 35.83 -6.21 38.88
C LYS A 739 34.47 -6.86 39.14
N LYS A 740 34.11 -7.83 38.30
CA LYS A 740 32.87 -8.62 38.43
C LYS A 740 33.16 -10.11 38.26
N ILE A 741 32.62 -10.91 39.17
CA ILE A 741 32.67 -12.38 39.16
C ILE A 741 31.24 -12.91 39.01
N ASN A 742 31.04 -13.91 38.15
CA ASN A 742 29.75 -14.60 38.02
C ASN A 742 29.92 -16.11 38.19
N GLN A 743 28.88 -16.77 38.69
CA GLN A 743 28.76 -18.24 38.67
C GLN A 743 27.43 -18.63 38.02
N TYR A 744 27.43 -19.80 37.40
CA TYR A 744 26.30 -20.34 36.65
C TYR A 744 26.03 -21.79 37.08
N ASP A 745 24.77 -22.21 37.02
CA ASP A 745 24.40 -23.61 37.18
C ASP A 745 24.65 -24.42 35.89
N GLU A 746 24.37 -25.73 35.93
CA GLU A 746 24.54 -26.60 34.76
C GLU A 746 23.67 -26.23 33.56
N LYS A 747 22.54 -25.56 33.78
CA LYS A 747 21.62 -25.10 32.72
C LYS A 747 22.02 -23.74 32.16
N GLY A 748 23.05 -23.09 32.72
CA GLY A 748 23.53 -21.77 32.30
C GLY A 748 22.80 -20.60 32.97
N ASN A 749 22.02 -20.84 34.03
CA ASN A 749 21.39 -19.76 34.79
C ASN A 749 22.40 -19.14 35.76
N GLN A 750 22.45 -17.81 35.85
CA GLN A 750 23.40 -17.10 36.70
C GLN A 750 23.01 -17.20 38.18
N THR A 751 23.73 -18.01 38.96
CA THR A 751 23.45 -18.25 40.38
C THR A 751 24.11 -17.23 41.31
N LEU A 752 25.22 -16.60 40.87
CA LEU A 752 25.96 -15.61 41.64
C LEU A 752 26.43 -14.45 40.75
N GLU A 753 26.39 -13.25 41.33
CA GLU A 753 27.05 -12.03 40.85
C GLU A 753 27.81 -11.39 42.01
N GLU A 754 29.09 -11.06 41.84
CA GLU A 754 29.89 -10.32 42.82
C GLU A 754 30.64 -9.19 42.12
N ASN A 755 30.42 -7.96 42.59
CA ASN A 755 31.05 -6.75 42.07
C ASN A 755 32.01 -6.19 43.12
N TYR A 756 33.17 -5.72 42.68
CA TYR A 756 34.22 -5.18 43.52
C TYR A 756 34.61 -3.77 43.05
N ASP A 757 35.03 -2.94 44.00
CA ASP A 757 35.56 -1.61 43.77
C ASP A 757 37.04 -1.64 43.31
N GLU A 758 37.63 -0.46 43.06
CA GLU A 758 39.02 -0.26 42.66
C GLU A 758 40.05 -0.77 43.68
N ASN A 759 39.65 -0.95 44.94
CA ASN A 759 40.48 -1.52 46.00
C ASN A 759 40.26 -3.03 46.15
N ASN A 760 39.57 -3.66 45.19
CA ASN A 760 39.20 -5.06 45.19
C ASN A 760 38.35 -5.47 46.42
N LYS A 761 37.55 -4.54 46.96
CA LYS A 761 36.58 -4.82 48.03
C LYS A 761 35.19 -5.07 47.45
N LEU A 762 34.50 -6.06 47.99
CA LEU A 762 33.15 -6.42 47.56
C LEU A 762 32.19 -5.24 47.80
N SER A 763 31.59 -4.72 46.73
CA SER A 763 30.63 -3.61 46.76
C SER A 763 29.18 -4.08 46.62
N PHE A 764 28.96 -5.17 45.88
CA PHE A 764 27.64 -5.75 45.67
C PHE A 764 27.73 -7.25 45.41
N ARG A 765 26.79 -8.02 45.97
CA ARG A 765 26.64 -9.45 45.73
C ARG A 765 25.18 -9.80 45.50
N ARG A 766 24.89 -10.68 44.54
CA ARG A 766 23.55 -11.18 44.25
C ARG A 766 23.56 -12.69 44.13
N VAL A 767 22.66 -13.34 44.86
CA VAL A 767 22.43 -14.79 44.80
C VAL A 767 21.07 -15.04 44.17
N SER A 768 20.99 -15.90 43.15
CA SER A 768 19.76 -16.20 42.43
C SER A 768 19.46 -17.70 42.43
N LYS A 769 18.18 -18.06 42.59
CA LYS A 769 17.69 -19.45 42.51
C LYS A 769 16.64 -19.59 41.42
N TYR A 770 16.67 -20.72 40.73
CA TYR A 770 15.81 -21.03 39.60
C TYR A 770 15.03 -22.31 39.85
N ASN A 771 13.84 -22.42 39.26
CA ASN A 771 13.09 -23.67 39.26
C ASN A 771 13.61 -24.64 38.17
N HIS A 772 13.03 -25.85 38.10
CA HIS A 772 13.42 -26.87 37.13
C HIS A 772 13.25 -26.44 35.66
N MET A 773 12.39 -25.46 35.37
CA MET A 773 12.19 -24.87 34.03
C MET A 773 13.19 -23.74 33.71
N GLY A 774 14.10 -23.38 34.63
CA GLY A 774 15.04 -22.27 34.46
C GLY A 774 14.44 -20.88 34.70
N LYS A 775 13.27 -20.78 35.36
CA LYS A 775 12.67 -19.50 35.74
C LYS A 775 13.16 -19.04 37.12
N LEU A 776 13.53 -17.77 37.25
CA LEU A 776 14.04 -17.16 38.49
C LEU A 776 12.94 -17.16 39.56
N ILE A 777 13.15 -17.78 40.71
CA ILE A 777 12.17 -17.84 41.81
C ILE A 777 12.57 -17.02 43.03
N LEU A 778 13.87 -16.77 43.20
CA LEU A 778 14.40 -15.97 44.30
C LEU A 778 15.65 -15.24 43.84
N GLN A 779 15.78 -13.97 44.23
CA GLN A 779 16.99 -13.19 44.08
C GLN A 779 17.27 -12.45 45.39
N GLU A 780 18.43 -12.65 45.99
CA GLU A 780 18.88 -11.98 47.22
C GLU A 780 20.02 -11.03 46.88
N ASN A 781 19.91 -9.77 47.29
CA ASN A 781 20.91 -8.74 47.03
C ASN A 781 21.60 -8.33 48.33
N TYR A 782 22.92 -8.16 48.27
CA TYR A 782 23.78 -7.78 49.37
C TYR A 782 24.69 -6.63 48.93
N GLY A 783 24.97 -5.70 49.83
CA GLY A 783 25.92 -4.61 49.62
C GLY A 783 27.31 -4.96 50.13
N ALA A 784 28.10 -3.93 50.40
CA ALA A 784 29.42 -4.08 51.02
C ALA A 784 29.36 -4.89 52.32
N ASN A 785 30.42 -5.64 52.60
CA ASN A 785 30.54 -6.53 53.77
C ASN A 785 29.43 -7.58 53.89
N ASN A 786 28.87 -8.05 52.77
CA ASN A 786 27.73 -9.00 52.75
C ASN A 786 26.48 -8.49 53.51
N LYS A 787 26.29 -7.18 53.64
CA LYS A 787 25.08 -6.63 54.26
C LYS A 787 23.87 -6.94 53.38
N PHE A 788 22.90 -7.69 53.90
CA PHE A 788 21.65 -7.97 53.18
C PHE A 788 20.90 -6.67 52.87
N LEU A 789 20.51 -6.48 51.60
CA LEU A 789 19.79 -5.29 51.12
C LEU A 789 18.32 -5.58 50.84
N GLY A 790 17.98 -6.84 50.58
CA GLY A 790 16.63 -7.24 50.23
C GLY A 790 16.57 -8.43 49.28
N ARG A 791 15.36 -8.88 48.99
CA ARG A 791 15.12 -10.02 48.10
C ARG A 791 13.89 -9.86 47.22
N ASN A 792 13.90 -10.55 46.10
CA ASN A 792 12.79 -10.60 45.14
C ASN A 792 12.31 -12.04 45.02
N VAL A 793 11.00 -12.26 45.14
CA VAL A 793 10.38 -13.59 45.10
C VAL A 793 9.41 -13.66 43.91
N PHE A 794 9.49 -14.76 43.16
CA PHE A 794 8.66 -14.98 41.98
C PHE A 794 8.04 -16.36 41.99
N GLN A 795 6.82 -16.47 41.48
CA GLN A 795 6.14 -17.76 41.29
C GLN A 795 5.55 -17.85 39.89
N TYR A 796 5.46 -19.08 39.39
CA TYR A 796 5.00 -19.40 38.04
C TYR A 796 3.96 -20.52 38.10
N ASP A 797 3.04 -20.52 37.14
CA ASP A 797 2.14 -21.65 36.91
C ASP A 797 2.87 -22.81 36.18
N LYS A 798 2.15 -23.91 35.94
CA LYS A 798 2.67 -25.11 35.24
C LYS A 798 3.06 -24.86 33.78
N MET A 799 2.54 -23.81 33.15
CA MET A 799 2.87 -23.42 31.77
C MET A 799 4.07 -22.46 31.71
N GLY A 800 4.54 -21.97 32.86
CA GLY A 800 5.67 -21.05 32.97
C GLY A 800 5.28 -19.57 32.94
N ASN A 801 3.99 -19.23 33.10
CA ASN A 801 3.55 -17.84 33.22
C ASN A 801 3.78 -17.34 34.65
N GLN A 802 4.30 -16.12 34.81
CA GLN A 802 4.57 -15.56 36.13
C GLN A 802 3.28 -15.09 36.80
N ILE A 803 2.92 -15.72 37.92
CA ILE A 803 1.70 -15.45 38.68
C ILE A 803 1.95 -14.57 39.91
N LEU A 804 3.21 -14.45 40.36
CA LEU A 804 3.59 -13.62 41.51
C LEU A 804 4.93 -12.90 41.27
N ALA A 805 5.01 -11.66 41.75
CA ALA A 805 6.26 -10.94 41.98
C ALA A 805 6.15 -10.18 43.31
N GLU A 806 7.11 -10.35 44.22
CA GLU A 806 7.18 -9.62 45.50
C GLU A 806 8.60 -9.10 45.72
N TYR A 807 8.71 -7.90 46.27
CA TYR A 807 9.98 -7.22 46.52
C TYR A 807 10.11 -6.82 47.99
N TYR A 808 11.23 -7.18 48.60
CA TYR A 808 11.48 -7.00 50.02
C TYR A 808 12.77 -6.22 50.25
N ASP A 809 12.81 -5.41 51.31
CA ASP A 809 14.01 -4.74 51.78
C ASP A 809 14.84 -5.60 52.75
N ALA A 810 15.87 -4.99 53.34
CA ALA A 810 16.79 -5.63 54.28
C ALA A 810 16.11 -6.13 55.56
N ASN A 811 14.96 -5.55 55.95
CA ASN A 811 14.17 -5.97 57.11
C ASN A 811 13.13 -7.04 56.72
N ASN A 812 13.16 -7.49 55.46
CA ASN A 812 12.19 -8.40 54.89
C ASN A 812 10.75 -7.83 54.89
N GLU A 813 10.64 -6.50 54.82
CA GLU A 813 9.37 -5.80 54.62
C GLU A 813 9.12 -5.57 53.13
N LEU A 814 7.85 -5.64 52.71
CA LEU A 814 7.48 -5.36 51.32
C LEU A 814 7.83 -3.90 51.00
N VAL A 815 8.55 -3.68 49.91
CA VAL A 815 8.92 -2.34 49.47
C VAL A 815 8.61 -2.13 48.01
N ASN A 816 8.36 -0.88 47.65
CA ASN A 816 8.18 -0.47 46.27
C ASN A 816 9.55 -0.14 45.67
N PRO A 817 10.12 -1.00 44.80
CA PRO A 817 11.42 -0.72 44.23
C PRO A 817 11.35 0.48 43.30
N ALA A 818 12.40 1.31 43.32
CA ALA A 818 12.50 2.48 42.45
C ALA A 818 12.29 2.07 40.98
N GLY A 819 11.28 2.66 40.33
CA GLY A 819 10.93 2.41 38.92
C GLY A 819 9.82 1.39 38.67
N TYR A 820 9.43 0.56 39.64
CA TYR A 820 8.33 -0.40 39.47
C TYR A 820 6.98 0.13 39.93
N GLY A 821 6.97 0.97 40.98
CA GLY A 821 5.78 1.60 41.52
C GLY A 821 4.80 0.68 42.27
N TYR A 822 5.14 -0.60 42.45
CA TYR A 822 4.40 -1.57 43.27
C TYR A 822 5.37 -2.46 44.08
N ALA A 823 4.92 -2.99 45.22
CA ALA A 823 5.68 -3.94 46.04
C ALA A 823 5.32 -5.40 45.74
N ARG A 824 4.09 -5.66 45.30
CA ARG A 824 3.61 -6.99 44.92
C ARG A 824 2.76 -6.95 43.65
N ARG A 825 2.92 -7.96 42.79
CA ARG A 825 2.10 -8.18 41.59
C ARG A 825 1.54 -9.60 41.57
N ILE A 826 0.24 -9.73 41.29
CA ILE A 826 -0.42 -11.02 41.05
C ILE A 826 -1.00 -11.01 39.63
N SER A 827 -0.78 -12.09 38.87
CA SER A 827 -1.36 -12.28 37.54
C SER A 827 -2.14 -13.60 37.45
N LYS A 828 -3.21 -13.63 36.65
CA LYS A 828 -3.96 -14.84 36.28
C LYS A 828 -4.07 -14.95 34.76
N TYR A 829 -4.04 -16.20 34.28
CA TYR A 829 -4.07 -16.52 32.85
C TYR A 829 -5.20 -17.50 32.53
N ASP A 830 -5.74 -17.43 31.32
CA ASP A 830 -6.67 -18.44 30.81
C ASP A 830 -5.93 -19.73 30.36
N LYS A 831 -6.68 -20.75 29.95
CA LYS A 831 -6.11 -22.04 29.48
C LYS A 831 -5.29 -21.92 28.18
N LYS A 832 -5.39 -20.81 27.45
CA LYS A 832 -4.64 -20.54 26.22
C LYS A 832 -3.37 -19.71 26.51
N GLY A 833 -3.17 -19.27 27.74
CA GLY A 833 -2.02 -18.45 28.16
C GLY A 833 -2.24 -16.93 28.05
N ASN A 834 -3.48 -16.47 27.79
CA ASN A 834 -3.77 -15.03 27.79
C ASN A 834 -3.94 -14.52 29.22
N GLU A 835 -3.32 -13.38 29.55
CA GLU A 835 -3.49 -12.76 30.86
C GLU A 835 -4.91 -12.18 31.00
N ILE A 836 -5.67 -12.68 31.96
CA ILE A 836 -7.05 -12.26 32.23
C ILE A 836 -7.17 -11.31 33.43
N LEU A 837 -6.14 -11.26 34.28
CA LEU A 837 -6.10 -10.39 35.45
C LEU A 837 -4.65 -10.04 35.81
N ARG A 838 -4.41 -8.77 36.13
CA ARG A 838 -3.17 -8.30 36.75
C ARG A 838 -3.46 -7.28 37.84
N GLU A 839 -2.98 -7.55 39.04
CA GLU A 839 -3.19 -6.73 40.23
C GLU A 839 -1.85 -6.26 40.80
N TYR A 840 -1.78 -4.99 41.22
CA TYR A 840 -0.59 -4.36 41.78
C TYR A 840 -0.88 -3.86 43.18
N TYR A 841 0.01 -4.14 44.12
CA TYR A 841 -0.15 -3.77 45.52
C TYR A 841 1.03 -2.96 46.01
N ASP A 842 0.77 -1.96 46.84
CA ASP A 842 1.81 -1.22 47.56
C ASP A 842 2.45 -2.07 48.68
N LYS A 843 3.40 -1.45 49.39
CA LYS A 843 4.08 -2.04 50.55
C LYS A 843 3.13 -2.51 51.66
N ASN A 844 1.95 -1.91 51.76
CA ASN A 844 0.94 -2.24 52.77
C ASN A 844 -0.07 -3.30 52.25
N LYS A 845 0.23 -3.95 51.11
CA LYS A 845 -0.67 -4.89 50.42
C LYS A 845 -2.01 -4.28 50.03
N LYS A 846 -2.07 -2.95 49.87
CA LYS A 846 -3.25 -2.27 49.37
C LYS A 846 -3.19 -2.20 47.85
N LEU A 847 -4.31 -2.52 47.20
CA LEU A 847 -4.42 -2.46 45.74
C LEU A 847 -4.14 -1.02 45.26
N THR A 848 -3.20 -0.88 44.33
CA THR A 848 -2.77 0.40 43.75
C THR A 848 -3.21 0.53 42.31
N ARG A 849 -3.44 1.76 41.85
CA ARG A 849 -3.61 2.04 40.42
C ARG A 849 -2.22 2.11 39.77
N THR A 850 -2.11 1.41 38.65
CA THR A 850 -0.90 1.06 37.89
C THR A 850 0.17 2.16 37.79
N PRO A 851 1.44 1.83 38.07
CA PRO A 851 2.61 2.58 37.60
C PRO A 851 3.00 2.09 36.20
N TYR A 852 3.10 3.00 35.22
CA TYR A 852 3.69 2.92 33.85
C TYR A 852 4.28 1.56 33.40
N SER A 853 4.07 1.00 32.19
CA SER A 853 3.40 1.41 30.94
C SER A 853 3.35 0.20 29.99
N GLY A 854 2.55 0.25 28.92
CA GLY A 854 2.92 -0.45 27.67
C GLY A 854 2.03 -1.58 27.16
N THR A 855 0.70 -1.49 27.25
CA THR A 855 -0.21 -2.04 26.22
C THR A 855 -1.60 -1.45 26.40
N ILE A 856 -2.28 -1.24 25.28
CA ILE A 856 -3.55 -0.52 25.13
C ILE A 856 -4.64 -1.12 26.03
N THR A 857 -5.09 -0.36 27.02
CA THR A 857 -6.44 -0.50 27.60
C THR A 857 -7.00 0.89 27.86
N ILE A 858 -8.11 1.21 27.19
CA ILE A 858 -8.80 2.50 27.27
C ILE A 858 -9.40 2.66 28.66
N HIS A 859 -8.88 3.60 29.46
CA HIS A 859 -9.65 4.21 30.53
C HIS A 859 -9.59 5.74 30.39
N ARG A 860 -10.77 6.37 30.28
CA ARG A 860 -10.99 7.80 30.60
C ARG A 860 -10.31 8.10 31.95
N TYR A 861 -9.85 9.34 32.15
CA TYR A 861 -9.13 9.92 33.31
C TYR A 861 -7.63 10.11 33.06
N ASP A 862 -7.24 11.30 32.56
CA ASP A 862 -5.86 11.73 32.32
C ASP A 862 -5.50 12.90 33.26
N HIS A 863 -4.45 12.74 34.08
CA HIS A 863 -4.10 13.65 35.20
C HIS A 863 -3.34 14.92 34.79
N SER A 864 -2.69 14.93 33.63
CA SER A 864 -1.83 16.05 33.19
C SER A 864 -2.57 17.37 32.93
N CYS A 865 -3.83 17.29 32.48
CA CYS A 865 -4.67 18.48 32.34
C CYS A 865 -5.19 18.98 33.70
N GLN A 866 -5.53 18.08 34.62
CA GLN A 866 -6.02 18.46 35.95
C GLN A 866 -4.97 19.22 36.76
N ASP A 867 -3.71 18.79 36.72
CA ASP A 867 -2.60 19.48 37.40
C ASP A 867 -2.40 20.92 36.86
N SER A 868 -2.62 21.09 35.56
CA SER A 868 -2.52 22.39 34.88
C SER A 868 -3.70 23.31 35.21
N LEU A 869 -4.93 22.79 35.25
CA LEU A 869 -6.11 23.53 35.74
C LEU A 869 -5.99 23.83 37.23
N GLU A 870 -5.39 22.92 38.01
CA GLU A 870 -5.12 23.15 39.43
C GLU A 870 -4.27 24.39 39.65
N SER A 871 -3.19 24.53 38.89
CA SER A 871 -2.32 25.71 38.99
C SER A 871 -3.00 27.03 38.60
N ILE A 872 -3.97 27.03 37.69
CA ILE A 872 -4.70 28.23 37.24
C ILE A 872 -5.67 28.71 38.33
N TYR A 873 -6.42 27.77 38.92
CA TYR A 873 -7.41 28.07 39.94
C TYR A 873 -6.82 28.17 41.35
N TYR A 874 -5.60 27.68 41.59
CA TYR A 874 -4.94 27.69 42.89
C TYR A 874 -4.79 29.11 43.47
N SER A 875 -4.21 30.05 42.71
CA SER A 875 -3.97 31.42 43.20
C SER A 875 -5.27 32.21 43.46
N PRO A 876 -6.26 32.24 42.55
CA PRO A 876 -7.53 32.91 42.78
C PRO A 876 -8.33 32.35 43.98
N ILE A 877 -8.39 31.02 44.12
CA ILE A 877 -9.09 30.36 45.23
C ILE A 877 -8.40 30.69 46.56
N ASN A 878 -7.08 30.55 46.65
CA ASN A 878 -6.34 30.86 47.88
C ASN A 878 -6.46 32.33 48.29
N ASN A 879 -6.45 33.25 47.32
CA ASN A 879 -6.59 34.69 47.61
C ASN A 879 -7.98 35.01 48.18
N LEU A 880 -9.04 34.45 47.59
CA LEU A 880 -10.41 34.60 48.10
C LEU A 880 -10.59 33.97 49.49
N GLU A 881 -10.00 32.80 49.74
CA GLU A 881 -10.04 32.14 51.05
C GLU A 881 -9.34 32.96 52.13
N LYS A 882 -8.17 33.54 51.82
CA LYS A 882 -7.45 34.46 52.72
C LYS A 882 -8.25 35.73 53.00
N GLU A 883 -8.87 36.32 51.97
CA GLU A 883 -9.69 37.54 52.13
C GLU A 883 -10.93 37.27 52.99
N ILE A 884 -11.62 36.15 52.76
CA ILE A 884 -12.77 35.73 53.57
C ILE A 884 -12.35 35.53 55.03
N LYS A 885 -11.21 34.88 55.27
CA LYS A 885 -10.69 34.67 56.63
C LYS A 885 -10.41 35.99 57.34
N ALA A 886 -9.68 36.91 56.71
CA ALA A 886 -9.38 38.23 57.27
C ALA A 886 -10.65 39.03 57.57
N LYS A 887 -11.66 38.98 56.68
CA LYS A 887 -12.94 39.68 56.89
C LYS A 887 -13.78 39.06 58.01
N LYS A 888 -13.73 37.73 58.21
CA LYS A 888 -14.37 37.02 59.34
C LYS A 888 -13.73 37.40 60.67
N GLU A 889 -12.41 37.45 60.75
CA GLU A 889 -11.65 37.90 61.93
C GLU A 889 -11.94 39.37 62.26
N THR A 890 -12.04 40.23 61.24
CA THR A 890 -12.45 41.63 61.43
C THR A 890 -13.90 41.74 61.95
N LYS A 891 -14.81 40.86 61.50
CA LYS A 891 -16.22 40.86 61.95
C LYS A 891 -16.35 40.59 63.45
N THR A 892 -15.51 39.71 64.00
CA THR A 892 -15.51 39.36 65.43
C THR A 892 -15.04 40.50 66.34
N THR A 893 -14.27 41.47 65.82
CA THR A 893 -13.75 42.60 66.60
C THR A 893 -14.58 43.89 66.48
N LEU A 894 -15.59 43.94 65.61
CA LEU A 894 -16.47 45.10 65.46
C LEU A 894 -17.44 45.22 66.65
N LYS A 895 -17.65 46.44 67.16
CA LYS A 895 -18.51 46.69 68.34
C LYS A 895 -19.98 47.02 68.01
N ASN A 896 -20.28 47.45 66.79
CA ASN A 896 -21.63 47.85 66.35
C ASN A 896 -22.27 46.78 65.44
N ASP A 897 -23.49 46.38 65.76
CA ASP A 897 -24.22 45.32 65.05
C ASP A 897 -24.54 45.66 63.59
N VAL A 898 -24.77 46.94 63.26
CA VAL A 898 -24.97 47.38 61.87
C VAL A 898 -23.72 47.14 61.02
N GLN A 899 -22.53 47.37 61.60
CA GLN A 899 -21.25 47.13 60.91
C GLN A 899 -20.96 45.63 60.79
N LYS A 900 -21.28 44.82 61.82
CA LYS A 900 -21.19 43.35 61.75
C LYS A 900 -22.09 42.78 60.66
N GLU A 901 -23.30 43.31 60.51
CA GLU A 901 -24.25 42.84 59.50
C GLU A 901 -23.76 43.16 58.08
N LYS A 902 -23.26 44.39 57.85
CA LYS A 902 -22.67 44.81 56.56
C LYS A 902 -21.43 43.98 56.19
N GLN A 903 -20.56 43.70 57.17
CA GLN A 903 -19.40 42.82 57.00
C GLN A 903 -19.86 41.38 56.70
N GLY A 904 -20.93 40.91 57.37
CA GLY A 904 -21.56 39.61 57.13
C GLY A 904 -22.07 39.43 55.71
N ARG A 905 -22.81 40.41 55.18
CA ARG A 905 -23.29 40.40 53.78
C ARG A 905 -22.13 40.36 52.78
N THR A 906 -21.03 41.05 53.09
CA THR A 906 -19.81 41.07 52.27
C THR A 906 -19.13 39.69 52.26
N ILE A 907 -18.97 39.06 53.42
CA ILE A 907 -18.44 37.69 53.54
C ILE A 907 -19.30 36.71 52.74
N SER A 908 -20.63 36.75 52.89
CA SER A 908 -21.52 35.86 52.13
C SER A 908 -21.50 36.09 50.62
N LYS A 909 -21.11 37.28 50.15
CA LYS A 909 -20.90 37.55 48.72
C LYS A 909 -19.58 36.94 48.23
N LEU A 910 -18.51 37.05 49.01
CA LEU A 910 -17.21 36.44 48.71
C LEU A 910 -17.27 34.91 48.76
N GLU A 911 -17.97 34.32 49.73
CA GLU A 911 -18.18 32.86 49.83
C GLU A 911 -18.96 32.31 48.65
N ARG A 912 -19.98 33.04 48.15
CA ARG A 912 -20.68 32.68 46.91
C ARG A 912 -19.75 32.72 45.70
N LYS A 913 -18.88 33.73 45.61
CA LYS A 913 -17.89 33.83 44.53
C LYS A 913 -16.87 32.69 44.58
N LEU A 914 -16.40 32.32 45.77
CA LEU A 914 -15.51 31.18 45.99
C LEU A 914 -16.16 29.86 45.58
N ARG A 915 -17.44 29.65 45.94
CA ARG A 915 -18.18 28.44 45.59
C ARG A 915 -18.35 28.33 44.07
N ALA A 916 -18.74 29.41 43.40
CA ALA A 916 -18.85 29.44 41.94
C ALA A 916 -17.52 29.14 41.24
N LEU A 917 -16.39 29.67 41.75
CA LEU A 917 -15.06 29.40 41.18
C LEU A 917 -14.63 27.92 41.34
N LYS A 918 -14.96 27.31 42.49
CA LYS A 918 -14.68 25.88 42.74
C LYS A 918 -15.54 24.97 41.85
N GLU A 919 -16.82 25.31 41.69
CA GLU A 919 -17.74 24.60 40.78
C GLU A 919 -17.31 24.72 39.31
N GLN A 920 -16.81 25.89 38.91
CA GLN A 920 -16.24 26.11 37.58
C GLN A 920 -14.99 25.26 37.35
N LYS A 921 -14.02 25.27 38.27
CA LYS A 921 -12.83 24.39 38.23
C LYS A 921 -13.23 22.92 38.06
N GLU A 922 -14.23 22.47 38.82
CA GLU A 922 -14.68 21.07 38.79
C GLU A 922 -15.37 20.71 37.47
N THR A 923 -16.14 21.64 36.90
CA THR A 923 -16.82 21.47 35.62
C THR A 923 -15.83 21.43 34.45
N GLU A 924 -14.86 22.36 34.42
CA GLU A 924 -13.81 22.40 33.40
C GLU A 924 -12.86 21.21 33.49
N SER A 925 -12.57 20.73 34.71
CA SER A 925 -11.76 19.52 34.93
C SER A 925 -12.44 18.24 34.43
N LYS A 926 -13.79 18.20 34.39
CA LYS A 926 -14.57 17.08 33.84
C LYS A 926 -14.60 17.07 32.31
N ASN A 927 -14.33 18.21 31.65
CA ASN A 927 -14.44 18.39 30.21
C ASN A 927 -13.08 18.58 29.49
N CYS A 928 -11.95 18.36 30.16
CA CYS A 928 -10.63 18.53 29.57
C CYS A 928 -10.12 17.30 28.80
N ILE A 929 -9.47 17.53 27.64
CA ILE A 929 -8.91 16.49 26.78
C ILE A 929 -7.44 16.83 26.42
N LEU A 930 -6.52 15.89 26.64
CA LEU A 930 -5.11 16.01 26.28
C LEU A 930 -4.85 15.53 24.85
N LEU A 931 -4.19 16.35 24.02
CA LEU A 931 -3.62 15.95 22.74
C LEU A 931 -2.12 15.70 22.91
N SER A 932 -1.64 14.48 22.66
CA SER A 932 -0.20 14.18 22.67
C SER A 932 0.38 14.26 21.26
N GLU A 933 1.44 15.06 21.09
CA GLU A 933 2.19 15.18 19.83
C GLU A 933 3.52 14.45 19.91
N ALA A 934 3.99 13.92 18.77
CA ALA A 934 5.33 13.37 18.61
C ALA A 934 6.19 14.33 17.77
N TYR A 935 7.27 14.81 18.39
CA TYR A 935 8.28 15.65 17.76
C TYR A 935 9.50 14.81 17.38
N ASP A 936 10.17 15.18 16.29
CA ASP A 936 11.51 14.65 16.05
C ASP A 936 12.53 15.27 17.02
N LYS A 937 13.76 14.73 17.02
CA LYS A 937 14.88 15.18 17.87
C LYS A 937 15.28 16.65 17.67
N ASN A 938 14.78 17.31 16.62
CA ASN A 938 15.06 18.71 16.29
C ASN A 938 13.88 19.63 16.66
N GLY A 939 12.81 19.10 17.26
CA GLY A 939 11.61 19.85 17.63
C GLY A 939 10.67 20.12 16.45
N ASN A 940 10.80 19.42 15.33
CA ASN A 940 9.85 19.52 14.23
C ASN A 940 8.66 18.59 14.46
N LEU A 941 7.48 19.12 14.12
CA LEU A 941 6.22 18.40 14.16
C LEU A 941 6.20 17.32 13.06
N MET A 942 6.12 16.04 13.43
CA MET A 942 6.06 14.95 12.45
C MET A 942 4.70 14.94 11.73
N GLU A 943 4.69 14.86 10.39
CA GLU A 943 3.55 15.00 9.46
C GLU A 943 2.36 14.03 9.68
N ARG A 944 2.46 13.11 10.64
CA ARG A 944 1.45 12.08 10.96
C ARG A 944 0.17 12.61 11.64
N ILE A 945 0.06 13.93 11.85
CA ILE A 945 -0.92 14.56 12.75
C ILE A 945 -2.30 14.78 12.13
N GLU A 946 -2.43 15.02 10.82
CA GLU A 946 -3.75 15.22 10.19
C GLU A 946 -4.66 14.00 10.37
N ARG A 947 -4.10 12.78 10.29
CA ARG A 947 -4.86 11.54 10.53
C ARG A 947 -5.17 11.30 12.00
N SER A 948 -4.33 11.76 12.93
CA SER A 948 -4.51 11.54 14.37
C SER A 948 -5.55 12.49 14.97
N ALA A 949 -5.48 13.78 14.66
CA ALA A 949 -6.45 14.78 15.12
C ALA A 949 -7.85 14.49 14.54
N TYR A 950 -7.95 14.16 13.24
CA TYR A 950 -9.21 13.78 12.60
C TYR A 950 -9.77 12.46 13.15
N SER A 951 -8.90 11.49 13.47
CA SER A 951 -9.30 10.22 14.10
C SER A 951 -9.79 10.41 15.54
N GLN A 952 -9.21 11.34 16.30
CA GLN A 952 -9.62 11.62 17.67
C GLN A 952 -10.92 12.44 17.72
N LEU A 953 -11.11 13.41 16.81
CA LEU A 953 -12.40 14.09 16.60
C LEU A 953 -13.51 13.12 16.18
N LYS A 954 -13.24 12.16 15.27
CA LYS A 954 -14.19 11.09 14.93
C LYS A 954 -14.49 10.14 16.09
N THR A 955 -13.53 9.89 16.97
CA THR A 955 -13.73 9.04 18.16
C THR A 955 -14.60 9.75 19.20
N ILE A 956 -14.43 11.06 19.37
CA ILE A 956 -15.31 11.92 20.17
C ILE A 956 -16.72 11.94 19.58
N GLU A 957 -16.85 12.14 18.26
CA GLU A 957 -18.13 12.09 17.54
C GLU A 957 -18.85 10.74 17.70
N LYS A 958 -18.12 9.62 17.59
CA LYS A 958 -18.64 8.26 17.81
C LYS A 958 -19.09 8.03 19.25
N THR A 959 -18.34 8.56 20.22
CA THR A 959 -18.63 8.39 21.65
C THR A 959 -19.83 9.23 22.08
N ILE A 960 -20.00 10.42 21.50
CA ILE A 960 -21.19 11.26 21.65
C ILE A 960 -22.42 10.57 21.02
N LYS A 961 -22.29 10.04 19.79
CA LYS A 961 -23.36 9.28 19.11
C LYS A 961 -23.77 8.01 19.86
N PHE A 962 -22.82 7.34 20.52
CA PHE A 962 -23.08 6.15 21.34
C PHE A 962 -23.83 6.51 22.64
N ALA A 963 -23.43 7.61 23.31
CA ALA A 963 -24.10 8.10 24.51
C ALA A 963 -25.55 8.58 24.26
N THR A 964 -25.86 9.07 23.05
CA THR A 964 -27.23 9.46 22.66
C THR A 964 -28.14 8.29 22.30
N LYS A 965 -27.60 7.08 22.04
CA LYS A 965 -28.38 5.89 21.62
C LYS A 965 -28.86 5.01 22.78
N THR A 966 -28.23 5.13 23.96
CA THR A 966 -28.68 4.46 25.19
C THR A 966 -29.65 5.39 25.93
N GLU A 967 -30.91 4.99 26.07
CA GLU A 967 -31.97 5.70 26.81
C GLU A 967 -31.66 5.80 28.32
N ASN A 968 -30.64 6.59 28.69
CA ASN A 968 -30.36 6.93 30.07
C ASN A 968 -30.48 8.45 30.22
N GLN A 969 -31.67 8.91 30.60
CA GLN A 969 -32.04 10.33 30.73
C GLN A 969 -31.09 11.14 31.62
N LYS A 970 -30.32 10.52 32.52
CA LYS A 970 -29.29 11.19 33.32
C LYS A 970 -28.09 11.70 32.51
N SER A 971 -27.80 11.13 31.34
CA SER A 971 -26.64 11.52 30.51
C SER A 971 -26.95 12.66 29.53
N GLN A 972 -28.23 12.88 29.19
CA GLN A 972 -28.64 13.90 28.22
C GLN A 972 -28.58 15.33 28.77
N HIS A 973 -28.61 15.51 30.10
CA HIS A 973 -28.57 16.84 30.70
C HIS A 973 -27.14 17.43 30.79
N LEU A 974 -26.10 16.60 30.66
CA LEU A 974 -24.69 16.99 30.75
C LEU A 974 -24.06 17.44 29.41
N LEU A 975 -24.77 17.30 28.28
CA LEU A 975 -24.23 17.54 26.93
C LEU A 975 -24.87 18.73 26.19
N LYS A 976 -25.74 19.50 26.85
CA LYS A 976 -26.23 20.78 26.31
C LYS A 976 -25.31 21.92 26.75
N ASN A 977 -24.67 22.58 25.80
CA ASN A 977 -23.79 23.76 25.97
C ASN A 977 -22.45 23.48 26.68
N ALA A 978 -21.82 22.33 26.44
CA ALA A 978 -20.51 22.04 27.02
C ALA A 978 -19.38 22.76 26.25
N GLU A 979 -18.57 23.54 26.97
CA GLU A 979 -17.32 24.11 26.46
C GLU A 979 -16.18 23.10 26.68
N TYR A 980 -15.44 22.80 25.62
CA TYR A 980 -14.32 21.86 25.67
C TYR A 980 -13.00 22.60 25.67
N TYR A 981 -12.06 22.18 26.52
CA TYR A 981 -10.74 22.79 26.63
C TYR A 981 -9.68 21.79 26.16
N LEU A 982 -8.95 22.17 25.11
CA LEU A 982 -7.85 21.39 24.52
C LEU A 982 -6.53 22.01 24.95
N TYR A 983 -5.64 21.19 25.52
CA TYR A 983 -4.32 21.63 25.99
C TYR A 983 -3.20 21.16 25.05
N PHE A 984 -2.27 22.08 24.73
CA PHE A 984 -1.05 21.79 23.96
C PHE A 984 0.20 22.06 24.81
N PRO A 985 1.05 21.05 25.06
CA PRO A 985 2.31 21.25 25.77
C PRO A 985 3.34 22.00 24.91
N ASN A 986 4.00 23.01 25.48
CA ASN A 986 5.06 23.77 24.82
C ASN A 986 6.41 23.00 24.86
N PRO A 987 7.07 22.75 23.72
CA PRO A 987 8.28 21.92 23.65
C PRO A 987 9.56 22.55 24.22
N LYS A 988 9.58 23.84 24.62
CA LYS A 988 10.79 24.52 25.13
C LYS A 988 10.84 24.78 26.64
N GLY A 989 9.94 24.21 27.43
CA GLY A 989 9.99 24.32 28.90
C GLY A 989 9.75 25.75 29.47
N SER A 990 9.46 26.74 28.62
CA SER A 990 9.02 28.07 29.05
C SER A 990 7.54 28.03 29.45
N GLN A 991 7.17 28.68 30.57
CA GLN A 991 5.84 28.69 31.21
C GLN A 991 4.67 29.30 30.41
N GLY A 992 4.64 29.16 29.08
CA GLY A 992 3.49 29.49 28.24
C GLY A 992 2.61 28.25 28.03
N LYS A 993 1.39 28.27 28.58
CA LYS A 993 0.39 27.19 28.46
C LYS A 993 -0.61 27.58 27.37
N ASN A 994 -0.75 26.76 26.33
CA ASN A 994 -1.64 27.05 25.20
C ASN A 994 -2.94 26.25 25.35
N PHE A 995 -4.07 26.96 25.53
CA PHE A 995 -5.40 26.36 25.56
C PHE A 995 -6.25 26.80 24.36
N ILE A 996 -6.99 25.86 23.80
CA ILE A 996 -8.06 26.14 22.84
C ILE A 996 -9.39 25.79 23.50
N LYS A 997 -10.26 26.79 23.61
CA LYS A 997 -11.64 26.66 24.03
C LYS A 997 -12.52 26.46 22.80
N LEU A 998 -13.22 25.34 22.76
CA LEU A 998 -14.07 24.93 21.64
C LEU A 998 -15.53 24.89 22.09
N SER A 999 -16.38 25.68 21.42
CA SER A 999 -17.83 25.70 21.63
C SER A 999 -18.52 24.93 20.51
N LEU A 1000 -19.44 24.03 20.87
CA LEU A 1000 -20.17 23.18 19.91
C LEU A 1000 -21.67 23.55 19.84
N ASP A 1001 -22.28 23.42 18.67
CA ASP A 1001 -23.72 23.65 18.45
C ASP A 1001 -24.56 22.44 18.92
N LYS A 1002 -25.89 22.55 18.80
CA LYS A 1002 -26.82 21.46 19.18
C LYS A 1002 -26.68 20.19 18.32
N LEU A 1003 -25.94 20.25 17.22
CA LEU A 1003 -25.58 19.13 16.35
C LEU A 1003 -24.10 18.74 16.52
N TYR A 1004 -23.43 19.26 17.57
CA TYR A 1004 -22.04 19.02 17.96
C TYR A 1004 -21.00 19.50 16.95
N ARG A 1005 -21.32 20.52 16.15
CA ARG A 1005 -20.38 21.17 15.22
C ARG A 1005 -19.67 22.34 15.88
N PRO A 1006 -18.37 22.58 15.62
CA PRO A 1006 -17.67 23.75 16.17
C PRO A 1006 -18.33 25.03 15.67
N ILE A 1007 -18.78 25.87 16.61
CA ILE A 1007 -19.34 27.20 16.31
C ILE A 1007 -18.40 28.33 16.74
N LYS A 1008 -17.54 28.08 17.74
CA LYS A 1008 -16.56 29.08 18.19
C LYS A 1008 -15.29 28.42 18.70
N ILE A 1009 -14.15 28.98 18.35
CA ILE A 1009 -12.82 28.57 18.80
C ILE A 1009 -12.14 29.80 19.40
N GLU A 1010 -11.82 29.77 20.69
CA GLU A 1010 -11.14 30.85 21.41
C GLU A 1010 -9.82 30.35 21.97
N PHE A 1011 -8.74 31.11 21.80
CA PHE A 1011 -7.43 30.75 22.32
C PHE A 1011 -7.09 31.59 23.56
N LEU A 1012 -6.55 30.98 24.63
CA LEU A 1012 -6.28 31.64 25.92
C LEU A 1012 -4.90 31.21 26.50
N PRO A 1013 -4.01 32.10 27.01
CA PRO A 1013 -3.71 33.52 26.72
C PRO A 1013 -2.41 33.73 25.90
N THR A 1014 -2.21 34.97 25.44
CA THR A 1014 -1.42 35.48 24.30
C THR A 1014 0.12 35.40 24.39
N SER A 1015 0.77 34.79 23.38
CA SER A 1015 2.19 35.05 23.03
C SER A 1015 2.45 34.93 21.52
N ASN A 1016 3.48 35.65 21.02
CA ASN A 1016 3.79 35.85 19.59
C ASN A 1016 4.03 34.58 18.74
N MET A 1017 4.17 33.39 19.31
CA MET A 1017 4.28 32.14 18.53
C MET A 1017 2.96 31.68 17.88
N GLN A 1018 1.86 32.38 18.17
CA GLN A 1018 0.50 31.93 17.90
C GLN A 1018 -0.02 32.25 16.48
N GLU A 1019 0.42 33.34 15.83
CA GLU A 1019 -0.07 33.70 14.48
C GLU A 1019 0.27 32.62 13.42
N GLN A 1020 1.41 31.96 13.56
CA GLN A 1020 1.82 30.87 12.67
C GLN A 1020 1.02 29.58 12.91
N MET A 1021 0.58 29.32 14.15
CA MET A 1021 -0.25 28.16 14.46
C MET A 1021 -1.72 28.39 14.11
N GLU A 1022 -2.27 29.58 14.36
CA GLU A 1022 -3.63 29.96 13.93
C GLU A 1022 -3.81 29.88 12.41
N SER A 1023 -2.82 30.34 11.65
CA SER A 1023 -2.81 30.26 10.18
C SER A 1023 -2.89 28.82 9.66
N LYS A 1024 -2.19 27.89 10.32
CA LYS A 1024 -2.18 26.47 9.94
C LYS A 1024 -3.44 25.73 10.38
N PHE A 1025 -3.98 26.03 11.57
CA PHE A 1025 -5.17 25.37 12.09
C PHE A 1025 -6.46 25.83 11.41
N LYS A 1026 -6.57 27.09 10.95
CA LYS A 1026 -7.71 27.55 10.12
C LYS A 1026 -7.76 26.90 8.73
N LYS A 1027 -6.66 26.32 8.28
CA LYS A 1027 -6.52 25.72 6.94
C LYS A 1027 -6.94 24.24 6.90
N VAL A 1028 -6.96 23.58 8.06
CA VAL A 1028 -7.51 22.24 8.32
C VAL A 1028 -8.98 22.38 8.69
#